data_AF-A0A1G1GWZ2-F1
#
_entry.id   AF-A0A1G1GWZ2-F1
#
_cell.length_a   1.000
_cell.length_b   1.000
_cell.length_c   1.000
_cell.angle_alpha   90.00
_cell.angle_beta   90.00
_cell.angle_gamma   90.00
#
_symmetry.space_group_name_H-M   'P 1'
#
loop_
_entity.id
_entity.type
_entity.pdbx_description
1 polymer ?
#
loop_
_entity_poly.entity_id
_entity_poly.type
_entity_poly.pdbx_seq_one_letter_code
_entity_poly.pdbx_strand_id
1 'polypeptide(L)'
;MKKMLKLLCIIGLMIALGISMSYAAKPVTYYTLTVASSNPASGVAISVSPADRNGAGNGTTQFTRSYAKGTVVTLTAPATASGNNFQKWMNGTANYATTQATSVTVNANTTMTAVFGTSTAEQCKDGIDNDLDGKIDCADTECATDSSCTGALNTSHAGINAYNGPSTCIACHSTAGTEVLNSMHGSWIGGTPNVPNISGDSGKWRQTNNYCTDPQLADYGCLKCHVSLVAPVDAQGKVDMSKSKLTAADMDCLQCHQAKYVATFMPDPSTATSYYSCADGATHVYTRPLPEADGKIHKAMRLDLAPGETALSLARTVTRPNNDTCVSKCHAAAGGGDGVKRGDIDSKMVDPTTAIDVHLSSAGIAKLTCTSCHAGTGHQIPGRGNDMRGEDIGAVMKKCVDCHVGMDSGSGHASLGNRTEPDRHVARVDCTACHIDSYGKGVATELSRDWTDPVWSAAGCEGQGAYVGRSVKGSGVVPEYRFWNKTSWVFDRNGTAGLTSDLIDGGLAMSYPLGDINDGKLYPFKVHTSKNPIDSSSGKTNFDVLNMFMTGCFDDAAVSGLSYIGESGAYTWQTNKAFQLITHGVAPATTAENCTKCHGDLRAYLDLTTVSKMDKLGYKLKDTSTKICGQCHSPKTPRGHESMHGHLAKGSGIDCYFCHTFTRPERNLCSPCDPACVSEFVDTTPYPHVCN
;
A
#
# COMPACT_ATOMS: atom_id res chain seq x y z
N MET A 1 -4.70 67.19 1.77
CA MET A 1 -5.69 68.30 1.79
C MET A 1 -6.34 68.59 0.43
N LYS A 2 -5.62 68.73 -0.71
CA LYS A 2 -6.25 69.02 -2.02
C LYS A 2 -7.17 67.92 -2.61
N LYS A 3 -7.03 66.64 -2.23
CA LYS A 3 -7.94 65.54 -2.66
C LYS A 3 -9.26 65.49 -1.88
N MET A 4 -9.27 65.83 -0.59
CA MET A 4 -10.51 65.90 0.20
C MET A 4 -11.40 67.07 -0.21
N LEU A 5 -10.81 68.20 -0.60
CA LEU A 5 -11.57 69.36 -1.06
C LEU A 5 -12.29 69.10 -2.40
N LYS A 6 -11.73 68.27 -3.29
CA LYS A 6 -12.40 67.85 -4.54
C LYS A 6 -13.58 66.90 -4.28
N LEU A 7 -13.48 66.02 -3.29
CA LEU A 7 -14.57 65.07 -2.97
C LEU A 7 -15.75 65.78 -2.29
N LEU A 8 -15.46 66.77 -1.42
CA LEU A 8 -16.49 67.60 -0.77
C LEU A 8 -17.23 68.53 -1.76
N CYS A 9 -16.54 69.05 -2.79
CA CYS A 9 -17.20 69.82 -3.85
C CYS A 9 -18.14 68.96 -4.72
N ILE A 10 -17.81 67.69 -4.98
CA ILE A 10 -18.65 66.79 -5.78
C ILE A 10 -19.91 66.36 -5.01
N ILE A 11 -19.77 66.11 -3.70
CA ILE A 11 -20.92 65.76 -2.85
C ILE A 11 -21.82 66.98 -2.64
N GLY A 12 -21.26 68.18 -2.48
CA GLY A 12 -22.02 69.43 -2.38
C GLY A 12 -22.81 69.78 -3.64
N LEU A 13 -22.28 69.48 -4.82
CA LEU A 13 -22.98 69.70 -6.10
C LEU A 13 -24.11 68.68 -6.34
N MET A 14 -23.96 67.44 -5.84
CA MET A 14 -24.99 66.39 -6.00
C MET A 14 -26.20 66.58 -5.08
N ILE A 15 -26.03 67.17 -3.90
CA ILE A 15 -27.16 67.45 -2.98
C ILE A 15 -28.01 68.64 -3.49
N ALA A 16 -27.41 69.60 -4.21
CA ALA A 16 -28.13 70.73 -4.78
C ALA A 16 -28.99 70.42 -6.03
N LEU A 17 -28.82 69.23 -6.64
CA LEU A 17 -29.47 68.84 -7.90
C LEU A 17 -30.62 67.83 -7.75
N GLY A 18 -30.96 67.37 -6.55
CA GLY A 18 -32.13 66.51 -6.32
C GLY A 18 -32.14 65.19 -7.12
N ILE A 19 -30.95 64.67 -7.49
CA ILE A 19 -30.85 63.46 -8.30
C ILE A 19 -30.99 62.23 -7.38
N SER A 20 -32.16 61.60 -7.39
CA SER A 20 -32.37 60.28 -6.82
C SER A 20 -31.61 59.23 -7.64
N MET A 21 -30.47 58.74 -7.14
CA MET A 21 -29.78 57.58 -7.71
C MET A 21 -30.50 56.29 -7.30
N SER A 22 -31.35 55.77 -8.18
CA SER A 22 -31.83 54.40 -8.10
C SER A 22 -30.67 53.46 -8.43
N TYR A 23 -30.06 52.81 -7.42
CA TYR A 23 -29.17 51.69 -7.65
C TYR A 23 -30.00 50.53 -8.21
N ALA A 24 -29.93 50.30 -9.52
CA ALA A 24 -30.42 49.05 -10.10
C ALA A 24 -29.54 47.90 -9.56
N ALA A 25 -30.10 47.07 -8.68
CA ALA A 25 -29.43 45.88 -8.18
C ALA A 25 -28.99 44.99 -9.36
N LYS A 26 -27.76 44.47 -9.33
CA LYS A 26 -27.29 43.51 -10.34
C LYS A 26 -28.30 42.34 -10.42
N PRO A 27 -28.72 41.90 -11.61
CA PRO A 27 -29.66 40.79 -11.75
C PRO A 27 -29.05 39.52 -11.14
N VAL A 28 -29.75 38.96 -10.14
CA VAL A 28 -29.38 37.68 -9.52
C VAL A 28 -29.91 36.56 -10.40
N THR A 29 -29.03 35.68 -10.86
CA THR A 29 -29.42 34.48 -11.62
C THR A 29 -29.93 33.40 -10.67
N TYR A 30 -31.10 32.84 -10.98
CA TYR A 30 -31.70 31.74 -10.23
C TYR A 30 -31.74 30.47 -11.08
N TYR A 31 -31.58 29.32 -10.43
CA TYR A 31 -31.73 28.01 -11.05
C TYR A 31 -32.74 27.16 -10.28
N THR A 32 -33.28 26.16 -10.96
CA THR A 32 -34.27 25.22 -10.43
C THR A 32 -33.58 23.95 -9.93
N LEU A 33 -33.81 23.63 -8.66
CA LEU A 33 -33.52 22.32 -8.07
C LEU A 33 -34.80 21.48 -8.08
N THR A 34 -34.81 20.41 -8.86
CA THR A 34 -35.87 19.40 -8.85
C THR A 34 -35.51 18.32 -7.84
N VAL A 35 -36.42 17.96 -6.94
CA VAL A 35 -36.24 16.89 -5.96
C VAL A 35 -37.22 15.76 -6.28
N ALA A 36 -36.67 14.59 -6.60
CA ALA A 36 -37.40 13.40 -7.01
C ALA A 36 -37.04 12.20 -6.13
N SER A 37 -37.75 11.09 -6.30
CA SER A 37 -37.40 9.80 -5.70
C SER A 37 -37.53 8.67 -6.71
N SER A 38 -36.91 7.54 -6.43
CA SER A 38 -37.07 6.28 -7.16
C SER A 38 -37.35 5.15 -6.18
N ASN A 39 -38.34 4.30 -6.49
CA ASN A 39 -38.81 3.18 -5.67
C ASN A 39 -39.27 3.55 -4.24
N PRO A 40 -40.19 4.51 -4.07
CA PRO A 40 -41.21 4.89 -5.05
C PRO A 40 -40.83 6.12 -5.88
N ALA A 41 -41.36 6.22 -7.10
CA ALA A 41 -41.10 7.33 -8.03
C ALA A 41 -41.64 8.70 -7.55
N SER A 42 -42.53 8.70 -6.56
CA SER A 42 -43.08 9.89 -5.91
C SER A 42 -43.60 9.52 -4.51
N GLY A 43 -43.99 10.50 -3.70
CA GLY A 43 -44.60 10.28 -2.38
C GLY A 43 -43.61 10.26 -1.22
N VAL A 44 -42.32 10.52 -1.44
CA VAL A 44 -41.30 10.53 -0.37
C VAL A 44 -41.12 11.93 0.19
N ALA A 45 -41.25 12.09 1.51
CA ALA A 45 -41.05 13.37 2.18
C ALA A 45 -39.55 13.70 2.29
N ILE A 46 -39.09 14.77 1.64
CA ILE A 46 -37.70 15.25 1.68
C ILE A 46 -37.64 16.58 2.43
N SER A 47 -36.72 16.66 3.40
CA SER A 47 -36.41 17.91 4.09
C SER A 47 -35.42 18.74 3.27
N VAL A 48 -35.61 20.06 3.22
CA VAL A 48 -34.80 20.99 2.42
C VAL A 48 -34.45 22.23 3.24
N SER A 49 -33.16 22.57 3.30
CA SER A 49 -32.65 23.78 3.97
C SER A 49 -31.48 24.40 3.20
N PRO A 50 -31.41 25.72 3.00
CA PRO A 50 -32.40 26.73 3.39
C PRO A 50 -33.65 26.70 2.50
N ALA A 51 -34.70 27.41 2.90
CA ALA A 51 -35.88 27.61 2.06
C ALA A 51 -35.52 28.40 0.78
N ASP A 52 -36.28 28.18 -0.29
CA ASP A 52 -36.05 28.80 -1.59
C ASP A 52 -36.42 30.30 -1.62
N ARG A 53 -36.24 30.96 -2.77
CA ARG A 53 -36.52 32.40 -2.91
C ARG A 53 -37.97 32.81 -2.61
N ASN A 54 -38.90 31.86 -2.62
CA ASN A 54 -40.32 32.06 -2.31
C ASN A 54 -40.67 31.62 -0.87
N GLY A 55 -39.68 31.23 -0.07
CA GLY A 55 -39.87 30.69 1.27
C GLY A 55 -40.28 29.21 1.33
N ALA A 56 -40.20 28.47 0.21
CA ALA A 56 -40.56 27.06 0.19
C ALA A 56 -39.39 26.15 0.65
N GLY A 57 -39.64 25.28 1.64
CA GLY A 57 -38.65 24.35 2.21
C GLY A 57 -38.96 22.89 1.89
N ASN A 58 -39.27 22.09 2.90
CA ASN A 58 -39.58 20.65 2.77
C ASN A 58 -40.70 20.36 1.75
N GLY A 59 -40.73 19.15 1.20
CA GLY A 59 -41.77 18.74 0.25
C GLY A 59 -41.84 17.24 0.05
N THR A 60 -42.93 16.76 -0.56
CA THR A 60 -43.10 15.36 -0.95
C THR A 60 -42.76 15.22 -2.43
N THR A 61 -41.90 14.27 -2.80
CA THR A 61 -41.46 14.09 -4.18
C THR A 61 -42.65 13.81 -5.11
N GLN A 62 -42.69 14.35 -6.33
CA GLN A 62 -41.70 15.22 -6.97
C GLN A 62 -42.04 16.72 -6.80
N PHE A 63 -41.05 17.55 -6.45
CA PHE A 63 -41.23 19.00 -6.32
C PHE A 63 -39.99 19.78 -6.79
N THR A 64 -40.10 21.11 -6.92
CA THR A 64 -39.01 22.00 -7.33
C THR A 64 -38.78 23.15 -6.36
N ARG A 65 -37.55 23.68 -6.32
CA ARG A 65 -37.13 24.84 -5.52
C ARG A 65 -36.25 25.77 -6.34
N SER A 66 -36.38 27.09 -6.14
CA SER A 66 -35.62 28.10 -6.89
C SER A 66 -34.60 28.82 -6.02
N TYR A 67 -33.32 28.66 -6.34
CA TYR A 67 -32.20 29.22 -5.57
C TYR A 67 -31.32 30.13 -6.43
N ALA A 68 -30.70 31.11 -5.79
CA ALA A 68 -29.67 31.93 -6.44
C ALA A 68 -28.44 31.07 -6.77
N LYS A 69 -27.77 31.37 -7.87
CA LYS A 69 -26.53 30.70 -8.26
C LYS A 69 -25.53 30.64 -7.09
N GLY A 70 -25.01 29.44 -6.80
CA GLY A 70 -24.03 29.20 -5.75
C GLY A 70 -24.63 28.92 -4.36
N THR A 71 -25.96 28.87 -4.23
CA THR A 71 -26.61 28.50 -2.96
C THR A 71 -26.34 27.02 -2.65
N VAL A 72 -25.88 26.72 -1.44
CA VAL A 72 -25.74 25.35 -0.92
C VAL A 72 -27.06 24.94 -0.26
N VAL A 73 -27.64 23.85 -0.73
CA VAL A 73 -28.94 23.33 -0.27
C VAL A 73 -28.75 21.94 0.30
N THR A 74 -29.08 21.76 1.56
CA THR A 74 -29.13 20.47 2.25
C THR A 74 -30.45 19.79 1.98
N LEU A 75 -30.38 18.53 1.54
CA LEU A 75 -31.51 17.63 1.34
C LEU A 75 -31.40 16.47 2.34
N THR A 76 -32.51 16.05 2.92
CA THR A 76 -32.54 14.88 3.81
C THR A 76 -33.72 13.97 3.46
N ALA A 77 -33.41 12.75 3.06
CA ALA A 77 -34.36 11.68 2.78
C ALA A 77 -34.66 10.88 4.06
N PRO A 78 -35.84 10.23 4.16
CA PRO A 78 -36.10 9.27 5.22
C PRO A 78 -35.27 8.00 4.99
N ALA A 79 -35.00 7.26 6.07
CA ALA A 79 -34.29 5.99 6.02
C ALA A 79 -35.03 4.95 5.15
N THR A 80 -36.36 5.00 5.14
CA THR A 80 -37.20 4.07 4.37
C THR A 80 -38.34 4.78 3.66
N ALA A 81 -38.76 4.24 2.51
CA ALA A 81 -39.94 4.66 1.79
C ALA A 81 -40.58 3.47 1.09
N SER A 82 -41.89 3.27 1.28
CA SER A 82 -42.66 2.15 0.70
C SER A 82 -42.03 0.76 0.90
N GLY A 83 -41.39 0.53 2.05
CA GLY A 83 -40.74 -0.73 2.39
C GLY A 83 -39.31 -0.91 1.84
N ASN A 84 -38.78 0.06 1.10
CA ASN A 84 -37.40 0.05 0.59
C ASN A 84 -36.50 0.95 1.44
N ASN A 85 -35.21 0.59 1.54
CA ASN A 85 -34.19 1.38 2.24
C ASN A 85 -33.64 2.47 1.33
N PHE A 86 -33.31 3.62 1.91
CA PHE A 86 -32.57 4.67 1.21
C PHE A 86 -31.19 4.14 0.82
N GLN A 87 -30.86 4.22 -0.46
CA GLN A 87 -29.59 3.72 -0.99
C GLN A 87 -28.62 4.87 -1.27
N LYS A 88 -29.12 5.91 -1.94
CA LYS A 88 -28.29 7.01 -2.42
C LYS A 88 -29.12 8.18 -2.96
N TRP A 89 -28.48 9.32 -3.02
CA TRP A 89 -28.82 10.45 -3.87
C TRP A 89 -28.17 10.29 -5.24
N MET A 90 -28.93 10.58 -6.30
CA MET A 90 -28.39 10.82 -7.65
C MET A 90 -28.54 12.29 -8.02
N ASN A 91 -27.59 12.84 -8.77
CA ASN A 91 -27.69 14.12 -9.45
C ASN A 91 -27.80 13.88 -10.96
N GLY A 92 -28.97 14.13 -11.52
CA GLY A 92 -29.31 13.68 -12.87
C GLY A 92 -29.28 12.15 -12.92
N THR A 93 -28.33 11.59 -13.68
CA THR A 93 -28.10 10.15 -13.80
C THR A 93 -26.89 9.64 -13.01
N ALA A 94 -26.10 10.54 -12.39
CA ALA A 94 -24.88 10.18 -11.67
C ALA A 94 -25.15 9.95 -10.18
N ASN A 95 -24.45 8.99 -9.56
CA ASN A 95 -24.46 8.80 -8.11
C ASN A 95 -23.84 10.04 -7.43
N TYR A 96 -24.45 10.51 -6.34
CA TYR A 96 -24.06 11.76 -5.67
C TYR A 96 -23.63 11.56 -4.21
N ALA A 97 -24.45 10.89 -3.39
CA ALA A 97 -24.13 10.64 -1.98
C ALA A 97 -24.89 9.41 -1.48
N THR A 98 -24.34 8.63 -0.55
CA THR A 98 -25.02 7.48 0.07
C THR A 98 -25.59 7.79 1.45
N THR A 99 -25.35 8.99 1.98
CA THR A 99 -25.93 9.45 3.25
C THR A 99 -27.35 9.99 3.04
N GLN A 100 -28.25 9.72 4.00
CA GLN A 100 -29.63 10.24 3.97
C GLN A 100 -29.67 11.77 3.85
N ALA A 101 -28.74 12.46 4.51
CA ALA A 101 -28.53 13.90 4.37
C ALA A 101 -27.36 14.19 3.42
N THR A 102 -27.57 15.07 2.44
CA THR A 102 -26.54 15.55 1.51
C THR A 102 -26.70 17.04 1.25
N SER A 103 -25.67 17.69 0.71
CA SER A 103 -25.76 19.11 0.30
C SER A 103 -25.37 19.28 -1.17
N VAL A 104 -26.14 20.06 -1.92
CA VAL A 104 -25.92 20.36 -3.34
C VAL A 104 -25.75 21.87 -3.55
N THR A 105 -24.73 22.27 -4.31
CA THR A 105 -24.55 23.67 -4.71
C THR A 105 -25.28 23.93 -6.02
N VAL A 106 -26.27 24.83 -5.99
CA VAL A 106 -27.15 25.11 -7.13
C VAL A 106 -26.47 26.11 -8.08
N ASN A 107 -25.73 25.59 -9.06
CA ASN A 107 -25.01 26.38 -10.08
C ASN A 107 -25.61 26.32 -11.48
N ALA A 108 -26.56 25.42 -11.70
CA ALA A 108 -27.36 25.24 -12.91
C ALA A 108 -28.69 24.58 -12.53
N ASN A 109 -29.60 24.38 -13.48
CA ASN A 109 -30.78 23.55 -13.23
C ASN A 109 -30.34 22.11 -12.94
N THR A 110 -30.83 21.53 -11.85
CA THR A 110 -30.33 20.25 -11.34
C THR A 110 -31.49 19.40 -10.81
N THR A 111 -31.41 18.08 -10.99
CA THR A 111 -32.37 17.13 -10.42
C THR A 111 -31.65 16.24 -9.42
N MET A 112 -32.09 16.27 -8.17
CA MET A 112 -31.65 15.37 -7.11
C MET A 112 -32.70 14.29 -6.89
N THR A 113 -32.30 13.02 -7.01
CA THR A 113 -33.20 11.87 -6.87
C THR A 113 -32.77 11.02 -5.67
N ALA A 114 -33.64 10.87 -4.67
CA ALA A 114 -33.46 9.90 -3.60
C ALA A 114 -33.83 8.50 -4.12
N VAL A 115 -32.85 7.60 -4.22
CA VAL A 115 -33.04 6.23 -4.70
C VAL A 115 -33.23 5.33 -3.50
N PHE A 116 -34.30 4.55 -3.56
CA PHE A 116 -34.57 3.48 -2.62
C PHE A 116 -34.44 2.13 -3.34
N GLY A 117 -34.03 1.10 -2.61
CA GLY A 117 -33.83 -0.24 -3.13
C GLY A 117 -34.29 -1.29 -2.13
N THR A 118 -34.66 -2.45 -2.66
CA THR A 118 -34.76 -3.68 -1.86
C THR A 118 -33.36 -4.06 -1.44
N SER A 119 -33.17 -4.40 -0.15
CA SER A 119 -31.90 -4.94 0.36
C SER A 119 -31.38 -6.01 -0.61
N THR A 120 -30.17 -5.82 -1.13
CA THR A 120 -29.44 -6.95 -1.70
C THR A 120 -29.20 -7.96 -0.57
N ALA A 121 -29.11 -9.25 -0.92
CA ALA A 121 -28.71 -10.25 0.07
C ALA A 121 -27.29 -9.91 0.55
N GLU A 122 -27.14 -9.65 1.84
CA GLU A 122 -25.87 -9.38 2.51
C GLU A 122 -24.96 -10.61 2.43
N GLN A 123 -23.67 -10.42 2.12
CA GLN A 123 -22.67 -11.47 2.23
C GLN A 123 -22.03 -11.43 3.61
N CYS A 124 -22.55 -12.26 4.51
CA CYS A 124 -22.21 -12.23 5.93
C CYS A 124 -20.78 -12.68 6.32
N LYS A 125 -19.83 -12.69 5.39
CA LYS A 125 -18.45 -13.16 5.60
C LYS A 125 -17.38 -12.44 4.78
N ASP A 126 -17.75 -11.51 3.91
CA ASP A 126 -16.78 -10.92 2.99
C ASP A 126 -16.03 -9.72 3.59
N GLY A 127 -16.40 -9.31 4.81
CA GLY A 127 -15.76 -8.22 5.53
C GLY A 127 -16.02 -6.86 4.87
N ILE A 128 -17.11 -6.76 4.11
CA ILE A 128 -17.61 -5.55 3.46
C ILE A 128 -19.01 -5.29 4.02
N ASP A 129 -19.33 -4.01 4.16
CA ASP A 129 -20.70 -3.54 4.41
C ASP A 129 -21.42 -3.53 3.04
N ASN A 130 -22.10 -4.62 2.65
CA ASN A 130 -22.60 -4.75 1.27
C ASN A 130 -23.81 -3.85 1.01
N ASP A 131 -24.54 -3.43 2.04
CA ASP A 131 -25.69 -2.53 1.94
C ASP A 131 -25.41 -1.09 2.43
N LEU A 132 -24.21 -0.83 2.94
CA LEU A 132 -23.67 0.47 3.37
C LEU A 132 -24.43 1.10 4.55
N ASP A 133 -25.05 0.29 5.42
CA ASP A 133 -25.79 0.75 6.60
C ASP A 133 -24.87 1.11 7.78
N GLY A 134 -23.58 0.78 7.68
CA GLY A 134 -22.55 0.99 8.68
C GLY A 134 -22.21 -0.23 9.53
N LYS A 135 -22.85 -1.39 9.29
CA LYS A 135 -22.54 -2.68 9.91
C LYS A 135 -21.88 -3.60 8.88
N ILE A 136 -21.00 -4.49 9.35
CA ILE A 136 -20.24 -5.41 8.49
C ILE A 136 -20.49 -6.83 8.97
N ASP A 137 -20.72 -7.76 8.04
CA ASP A 137 -20.89 -9.19 8.31
C ASP A 137 -21.85 -9.46 9.49
N CYS A 138 -21.36 -10.05 10.57
CA CYS A 138 -22.17 -10.48 11.71
C CYS A 138 -22.57 -9.35 12.67
N ALA A 139 -22.03 -8.14 12.48
CA ALA A 139 -22.56 -6.97 13.14
C ALA A 139 -23.87 -6.51 12.48
N ASP A 140 -24.14 -7.00 11.26
CA ASP A 140 -25.32 -6.67 10.48
C ASP A 140 -26.56 -7.47 10.93
N THR A 141 -27.71 -6.79 10.96
CA THR A 141 -28.97 -7.36 11.46
C THR A 141 -29.56 -8.37 10.48
N GLU A 142 -29.31 -8.17 9.19
CA GLU A 142 -29.76 -8.97 8.08
C GLU A 142 -28.96 -10.28 8.03
N CYS A 143 -27.74 -10.25 8.57
CA CYS A 143 -26.91 -11.43 8.84
C CYS A 143 -27.27 -12.19 10.13
N ALA A 144 -28.21 -11.72 10.94
CA ALA A 144 -28.53 -12.35 12.23
C ALA A 144 -29.01 -13.81 12.10
N THR A 145 -29.49 -14.22 10.93
CA THR A 145 -29.93 -15.59 10.65
C THR A 145 -28.93 -16.41 9.82
N ASP A 146 -27.85 -15.78 9.35
CA ASP A 146 -26.80 -16.49 8.63
C ASP A 146 -26.08 -17.47 9.57
N SER A 147 -25.87 -18.70 9.11
CA SER A 147 -25.20 -19.76 9.87
C SER A 147 -23.80 -19.40 10.42
N SER A 148 -23.20 -18.33 9.90
CA SER A 148 -21.91 -17.82 10.31
C SER A 148 -21.94 -16.62 11.25
N CYS A 149 -23.11 -16.06 11.48
CA CYS A 149 -23.33 -14.88 12.32
C CYS A 149 -24.34 -15.15 13.43
N THR A 150 -25.21 -16.14 13.27
CA THR A 150 -25.86 -16.82 14.38
C THR A 150 -24.78 -17.29 15.36
N GLY A 151 -24.96 -16.98 16.64
CA GLY A 151 -24.00 -17.20 17.73
C GLY A 151 -23.53 -18.65 17.97
N ALA A 152 -23.70 -19.56 17.03
CA ALA A 152 -23.11 -20.89 17.01
C ALA A 152 -21.57 -20.88 16.97
N LEU A 153 -20.92 -19.84 16.43
CA LEU A 153 -19.45 -19.77 16.39
C LEU A 153 -18.80 -19.42 17.74
N ASN A 154 -19.50 -18.72 18.66
CA ASN A 154 -18.96 -18.40 19.99
C ASN A 154 -19.48 -19.36 21.08
N THR A 155 -20.68 -19.93 20.92
CA THR A 155 -21.18 -20.95 21.88
C THR A 155 -20.44 -22.28 21.75
N SER A 156 -19.99 -22.66 20.54
CA SER A 156 -19.23 -23.91 20.36
C SER A 156 -17.86 -23.86 21.05
N HIS A 157 -17.16 -22.72 20.98
CA HIS A 157 -15.89 -22.54 21.68
C HIS A 157 -16.06 -22.48 23.20
N ALA A 158 -17.21 -22.05 23.73
CA ALA A 158 -17.50 -22.16 25.17
C ALA A 158 -17.40 -23.62 25.67
N GLY A 159 -17.60 -24.61 24.80
CA GLY A 159 -17.41 -26.04 25.07
C GLY A 159 -15.95 -26.51 25.18
N ILE A 160 -14.97 -25.69 24.78
CA ILE A 160 -13.55 -25.97 25.03
C ILE A 160 -13.34 -25.95 26.54
N ASN A 161 -12.94 -27.06 27.17
CA ASN A 161 -12.75 -27.13 28.62
C ASN A 161 -11.28 -27.02 29.07
N ALA A 162 -10.36 -27.20 28.13
CA ALA A 162 -8.93 -27.03 28.33
C ALA A 162 -8.27 -26.63 27.00
N TYR A 163 -7.21 -25.83 27.09
CA TYR A 163 -6.37 -25.50 25.95
C TYR A 163 -5.05 -26.27 26.04
N ASN A 164 -4.86 -27.22 25.12
CA ASN A 164 -3.69 -28.09 25.01
C ASN A 164 -2.95 -27.78 23.70
N GLY A 165 -2.73 -26.50 23.43
CA GLY A 165 -2.14 -26.05 22.19
C GLY A 165 -3.04 -26.28 20.96
N PRO A 166 -2.46 -26.39 19.76
CA PRO A 166 -3.19 -26.47 18.49
C PRO A 166 -4.06 -27.70 18.38
N SER A 167 -3.71 -28.78 19.10
CA SER A 167 -4.51 -30.00 19.24
C SER A 167 -5.95 -29.73 19.69
N THR A 168 -6.18 -28.69 20.51
CA THR A 168 -7.53 -28.26 20.89
C THR A 168 -8.34 -27.79 19.68
N CYS A 169 -7.70 -27.05 18.76
CA CYS A 169 -8.36 -26.45 17.61
C CYS A 169 -8.57 -27.48 16.48
N ILE A 170 -7.53 -28.24 16.15
CA ILE A 170 -7.57 -29.19 15.02
C ILE A 170 -8.44 -30.43 15.30
N ALA A 171 -8.88 -30.63 16.55
CA ALA A 171 -9.90 -31.63 16.87
C ALA A 171 -11.24 -31.38 16.13
N CYS A 172 -11.58 -30.12 15.86
CA CYS A 172 -12.74 -29.72 15.07
C CYS A 172 -12.36 -29.11 13.71
N HIS A 173 -11.18 -28.49 13.62
CA HIS A 173 -10.65 -27.88 12.40
C HIS A 173 -9.53 -28.76 11.79
N SER A 174 -9.88 -30.00 11.43
CA SER A 174 -8.91 -31.06 11.13
C SER A 174 -7.95 -30.77 9.97
N THR A 175 -8.31 -29.88 9.04
CA THR A 175 -7.45 -29.49 7.92
C THR A 175 -6.62 -28.24 8.21
N ALA A 176 -7.04 -27.39 9.15
CA ALA A 176 -6.48 -26.05 9.35
C ALA A 176 -4.99 -26.07 9.70
N GLY A 177 -4.56 -26.98 10.58
CA GLY A 177 -3.14 -27.11 10.93
C GLY A 177 -2.26 -27.49 9.73
N THR A 178 -2.76 -28.37 8.85
CA THR A 178 -2.05 -28.76 7.62
C THR A 178 -2.05 -27.63 6.60
N GLU A 179 -3.17 -26.92 6.46
CA GLU A 179 -3.31 -25.75 5.60
C GLU A 179 -2.30 -24.65 5.99
N VAL A 180 -2.23 -24.28 7.27
CA VAL A 180 -1.25 -23.29 7.77
C VAL A 180 0.19 -23.76 7.54
N LEU A 181 0.51 -25.01 7.87
CA LEU A 181 1.85 -25.59 7.64
C LEU A 181 2.27 -25.55 6.16
N ASN A 182 1.30 -25.63 5.24
CA ASN A 182 1.52 -25.60 3.80
C ASN A 182 1.51 -24.18 3.21
N SER A 183 1.26 -23.14 4.01
CA SER A 183 1.25 -21.74 3.60
C SER A 183 2.62 -21.08 3.76
N MET A 184 2.81 -19.94 3.09
CA MET A 184 3.97 -19.05 3.29
C MET A 184 4.14 -18.61 4.74
N HIS A 185 3.05 -18.48 5.51
CA HIS A 185 3.14 -18.09 6.92
C HIS A 185 3.71 -19.22 7.78
N GLY A 186 3.30 -20.47 7.55
CA GLY A 186 3.68 -21.63 8.36
C GLY A 186 5.04 -22.24 8.01
N SER A 187 5.44 -22.24 6.74
CA SER A 187 6.74 -22.81 6.31
C SER A 187 7.83 -21.76 6.06
N TRP A 188 7.43 -20.49 5.90
CA TRP A 188 8.28 -19.42 5.36
C TRP A 188 8.91 -19.72 4.00
N ILE A 189 8.35 -20.67 3.25
CA ILE A 189 8.82 -21.17 1.96
C ILE A 189 7.62 -21.43 1.05
N GLY A 190 7.68 -20.99 -0.19
CA GLY A 190 6.66 -21.27 -1.19
C GLY A 190 7.17 -21.05 -2.61
N GLY A 191 6.31 -21.31 -3.59
CA GLY A 191 6.69 -21.24 -5.00
C GLY A 191 7.10 -19.83 -5.43
N THR A 192 8.05 -19.73 -6.36
CA THR A 192 8.61 -18.46 -6.86
C THR A 192 8.26 -18.14 -8.33
N PRO A 193 7.00 -18.26 -8.79
CA PRO A 193 6.66 -18.11 -10.21
C PRO A 193 6.99 -16.71 -10.78
N ASN A 194 7.09 -15.71 -9.90
CA ASN A 194 7.36 -14.31 -10.25
C ASN A 194 8.80 -13.85 -9.91
N VAL A 195 9.72 -14.79 -9.65
CA VAL A 195 11.16 -14.51 -9.44
C VAL A 195 11.98 -15.37 -10.40
N PRO A 196 12.20 -14.90 -11.65
CA PRO A 196 12.75 -15.73 -12.72
C PRO A 196 14.15 -16.29 -12.44
N ASN A 197 14.92 -15.65 -11.55
CA ASN A 197 16.28 -16.07 -11.21
C ASN A 197 16.33 -17.15 -10.12
N ILE A 198 15.20 -17.54 -9.53
CA ILE A 198 15.12 -18.60 -8.51
C ILE A 198 14.22 -19.70 -9.04
N SER A 199 14.76 -20.91 -9.13
CA SER A 199 14.01 -22.10 -9.49
C SER A 199 13.49 -22.82 -8.24
N GLY A 200 12.20 -23.16 -8.22
CA GLY A 200 11.60 -23.96 -7.15
C GLY A 200 11.08 -23.11 -5.98
N ASP A 201 11.06 -23.70 -4.78
CA ASP A 201 10.50 -23.04 -3.61
C ASP A 201 11.56 -22.21 -2.86
N SER A 202 11.19 -21.01 -2.43
CA SER A 202 12.04 -20.14 -1.63
C SER A 202 11.19 -19.21 -0.75
N GLY A 203 11.81 -18.44 0.13
CA GLY A 203 11.06 -17.56 1.02
C GLY A 203 11.94 -16.86 2.03
N LYS A 204 11.47 -16.74 3.27
CA LYS A 204 12.24 -16.12 4.36
C LYS A 204 13.24 -17.11 4.95
N TRP A 205 12.82 -18.35 5.18
CA TRP A 205 13.73 -19.39 5.66
C TRP A 205 14.76 -19.71 4.55
N ARG A 206 16.01 -19.97 4.95
CA ARG A 206 17.13 -20.24 4.04
C ARG A 206 17.53 -19.08 3.10
N GLN A 207 17.21 -17.83 3.42
CA GLN A 207 17.47 -16.69 2.53
C GLN A 207 17.97 -15.45 3.26
N THR A 208 18.67 -14.58 2.54
CA THR A 208 19.30 -13.35 3.06
C THR A 208 18.54 -12.09 2.62
N ASN A 209 18.50 -11.06 3.47
CA ASN A 209 18.07 -9.71 3.12
C ASN A 209 19.08 -8.65 3.60
N ASN A 210 18.85 -7.36 3.34
CA ASN A 210 19.74 -6.28 3.79
C ASN A 210 19.38 -5.65 5.14
N TYR A 211 18.41 -6.21 5.87
CA TYR A 211 18.13 -5.88 7.26
C TYR A 211 18.93 -6.85 8.16
N CYS A 212 18.26 -7.73 8.90
CA CYS A 212 18.85 -8.73 9.78
C CYS A 212 19.35 -9.98 9.04
N THR A 213 19.67 -9.85 7.75
CA THR A 213 20.29 -10.88 6.90
C THR A 213 19.56 -12.22 6.87
N ASP A 214 19.97 -13.21 7.66
CA ASP A 214 19.62 -14.62 7.48
C ASP A 214 18.98 -15.22 8.74
N PRO A 215 17.67 -15.57 8.69
CA PRO A 215 16.97 -16.11 9.83
C PRO A 215 17.38 -17.53 10.22
N GLN A 216 17.97 -18.30 9.30
CA GLN A 216 18.46 -19.65 9.63
C GLN A 216 19.75 -19.57 10.46
N LEU A 217 20.66 -18.67 10.07
CA LEU A 217 21.88 -18.40 10.84
C LEU A 217 21.57 -17.74 12.19
N ALA A 218 20.54 -16.88 12.24
CA ALA A 218 20.06 -16.25 13.46
C ALA A 218 19.28 -17.19 14.41
N ASP A 219 19.14 -18.47 14.04
CA ASP A 219 18.56 -19.52 14.88
C ASP A 219 17.13 -19.15 15.34
N TYR A 220 16.81 -19.32 16.62
CA TYR A 220 15.51 -18.93 17.20
C TYR A 220 15.24 -17.41 17.20
N GLY A 221 16.27 -16.56 17.04
CA GLY A 221 16.17 -15.11 17.23
C GLY A 221 15.22 -14.41 16.26
N CYS A 222 14.94 -15.03 15.11
CA CYS A 222 14.00 -14.50 14.11
C CYS A 222 12.57 -15.05 14.24
N LEU A 223 12.36 -16.09 15.05
CA LEU A 223 11.14 -16.92 15.02
C LEU A 223 9.98 -16.41 15.88
N LYS A 224 10.14 -15.27 16.56
CA LYS A 224 9.05 -14.60 17.29
C LYS A 224 7.81 -14.43 16.43
N CYS A 225 8.00 -14.03 15.17
CA CYS A 225 6.92 -13.81 14.21
C CYS A 225 6.52 -15.08 13.40
N HIS A 226 7.16 -16.22 13.62
CA HIS A 226 6.82 -17.46 12.94
C HIS A 226 5.54 -18.04 13.55
N VAL A 227 4.58 -18.51 12.74
CA VAL A 227 3.28 -19.03 13.22
C VAL A 227 3.35 -20.50 13.68
N SER A 228 4.49 -20.90 14.25
CA SER A 228 4.63 -22.18 14.94
C SER A 228 4.88 -21.93 16.42
N LEU A 229 4.37 -22.83 17.26
CA LEU A 229 4.65 -22.85 18.69
C LEU A 229 6.01 -23.47 19.03
N VAL A 230 6.67 -24.08 18.05
CA VAL A 230 7.91 -24.81 18.27
C VAL A 230 8.97 -24.41 17.26
N ALA A 231 10.23 -24.62 17.63
CA ALA A 231 11.38 -24.59 16.75
C ALA A 231 12.14 -25.91 16.88
N PRO A 232 11.97 -26.86 15.95
CA PRO A 232 12.70 -28.13 15.97
C PRO A 232 14.20 -27.88 15.83
N VAL A 233 15.03 -28.69 16.48
CA VAL A 233 16.49 -28.64 16.31
C VAL A 233 17.03 -29.88 15.59
N ASP A 234 18.13 -29.71 14.86
CA ASP A 234 18.88 -30.79 14.24
C ASP A 234 19.80 -31.52 15.24
N ALA A 235 20.56 -32.50 14.75
CA ALA A 235 21.49 -33.28 15.57
C ALA A 235 22.65 -32.45 16.14
N GLN A 236 22.89 -31.25 15.59
CA GLN A 236 23.89 -30.29 16.04
C GLN A 236 23.27 -29.24 16.99
N GLY A 237 21.98 -29.33 17.29
CA GLY A 237 21.25 -28.41 18.15
C GLY A 237 20.94 -27.06 17.49
N LYS A 238 20.93 -26.99 16.15
CA LYS A 238 20.56 -25.79 15.38
C LYS A 238 19.10 -25.88 14.95
N VAL A 239 18.39 -24.75 14.95
CA VAL A 239 16.98 -24.75 14.52
C VAL A 239 16.85 -25.12 13.04
N ASP A 240 15.92 -26.03 12.76
CA ASP A 240 15.50 -26.42 11.43
C ASP A 240 13.98 -26.29 11.27
N MET A 241 13.54 -25.15 10.75
CA MET A 241 12.14 -24.89 10.40
C MET A 241 11.73 -25.51 9.06
N SER A 242 12.48 -26.49 8.54
CA SER A 242 12.03 -27.20 7.35
C SER A 242 10.70 -27.89 7.62
N LYS A 243 9.82 -27.84 6.62
CA LYS A 243 8.46 -28.36 6.70
C LYS A 243 8.39 -29.82 7.16
N SER A 244 9.39 -30.64 6.84
CA SER A 244 9.48 -32.04 7.27
C SER A 244 9.77 -32.23 8.77
N LYS A 245 10.11 -31.16 9.50
CA LYS A 245 10.32 -31.15 10.96
C LYS A 245 9.13 -30.62 11.73
N LEU A 246 8.12 -30.10 11.04
CA LEU A 246 6.92 -29.51 11.61
C LEU A 246 5.70 -30.36 11.26
N THR A 247 4.69 -30.30 12.12
CA THR A 247 3.42 -31.01 11.97
C THR A 247 2.25 -30.04 12.10
N ALA A 248 1.05 -30.48 11.72
CA ALA A 248 -0.17 -29.69 11.88
C ALA A 248 -0.44 -29.27 13.34
N ALA A 249 0.00 -30.08 14.31
CA ALA A 249 -0.14 -29.81 15.74
C ALA A 249 0.88 -28.79 16.27
N ASP A 250 1.84 -28.36 15.45
CA ASP A 250 2.86 -27.37 15.81
C ASP A 250 2.45 -25.93 15.41
N MET A 251 1.36 -25.76 14.64
CA MET A 251 0.94 -24.46 14.10
C MET A 251 0.16 -23.62 15.12
N ASP A 252 0.57 -22.38 15.31
CA ASP A 252 0.01 -21.47 16.30
C ASP A 252 -1.29 -20.81 15.81
N CYS A 253 -2.43 -21.41 16.14
CA CYS A 253 -3.75 -20.87 15.79
C CYS A 253 -4.03 -19.52 16.48
N LEU A 254 -3.58 -19.32 17.72
CA LEU A 254 -3.92 -18.11 18.49
C LEU A 254 -3.13 -16.89 18.01
N GLN A 255 -1.97 -17.09 17.36
CA GLN A 255 -1.18 -16.01 16.76
C GLN A 255 -2.05 -15.11 15.87
N CYS A 256 -2.90 -15.68 15.01
CA CYS A 256 -3.76 -14.94 14.09
C CYS A 256 -5.20 -14.75 14.58
N HIS A 257 -5.67 -15.60 15.50
CA HIS A 257 -7.08 -15.63 15.91
C HIS A 257 -7.37 -15.01 17.27
N GLN A 258 -6.37 -14.47 17.98
CA GLN A 258 -6.58 -13.89 19.31
C GLN A 258 -5.67 -12.69 19.55
N ALA A 259 -6.21 -11.46 19.51
CA ALA A 259 -5.47 -10.22 19.64
C ALA A 259 -4.59 -10.14 20.90
N LYS A 260 -5.11 -10.60 22.05
CA LYS A 260 -4.40 -10.54 23.34
C LYS A 260 -3.34 -11.62 23.51
N TYR A 261 -3.34 -12.64 22.65
CA TYR A 261 -2.41 -13.76 22.77
C TYR A 261 -1.02 -13.38 22.25
N VAL A 262 -0.01 -13.62 23.08
CA VAL A 262 1.40 -13.51 22.74
C VAL A 262 2.11 -14.76 23.22
N ALA A 263 3.03 -15.28 22.42
CA ALA A 263 3.95 -16.34 22.83
C ALA A 263 5.37 -16.08 22.30
N THR A 264 6.37 -16.49 23.06
CA THR A 264 7.79 -16.29 22.71
C THR A 264 8.64 -17.44 23.21
N PHE A 265 9.82 -17.63 22.61
CA PHE A 265 10.81 -18.59 23.10
C PHE A 265 11.51 -18.01 24.32
N MET A 266 11.23 -18.56 25.50
CA MET A 266 11.72 -18.00 26.75
C MET A 266 13.18 -18.38 26.98
N PRO A 267 14.06 -17.41 27.27
CA PRO A 267 15.45 -17.71 27.63
C PRO A 267 15.53 -18.54 28.91
N ASP A 268 16.45 -19.51 28.94
CA ASP A 268 16.71 -20.35 30.12
C ASP A 268 17.96 -19.81 30.86
N PRO A 269 17.85 -19.43 32.15
CA PRO A 269 18.98 -18.95 32.94
C PRO A 269 20.18 -19.90 33.00
N SER A 270 19.97 -21.22 32.87
CA SER A 270 21.03 -22.22 32.87
C SER A 270 21.95 -22.14 31.64
N THR A 271 21.55 -21.40 30.61
CA THR A 271 22.34 -21.22 29.37
C THR A 271 23.17 -19.94 29.35
N ALA A 272 23.23 -19.22 30.48
CA ALA A 272 23.96 -17.97 30.59
C ALA A 272 25.39 -18.10 30.04
N THR A 273 25.68 -17.37 28.98
CA THR A 273 26.95 -17.37 28.27
C THR A 273 27.47 -15.94 28.19
N SER A 274 28.74 -15.75 28.50
CA SER A 274 29.40 -14.43 28.46
C SER A 274 30.03 -14.19 27.10
N TYR A 275 29.80 -13.00 26.55
CA TYR A 275 30.35 -12.54 25.28
C TYR A 275 31.12 -11.24 25.51
N TYR A 276 32.37 -11.20 25.05
CA TYR A 276 33.14 -9.97 25.01
C TYR A 276 32.67 -9.10 23.85
N SER A 277 32.55 -7.80 24.06
CA SER A 277 32.17 -6.86 23.02
C SER A 277 33.33 -6.05 22.48
N CYS A 278 33.45 -6.01 21.15
CA CYS A 278 34.39 -5.12 20.45
C CYS A 278 33.92 -3.67 20.41
N ALA A 279 32.63 -3.40 20.67
CA ALA A 279 32.03 -2.09 20.51
C ALA A 279 32.21 -1.20 21.76
N ASP A 280 32.06 -1.76 22.97
CA ASP A 280 32.23 -1.03 24.23
C ASP A 280 33.35 -1.58 25.13
N GLY A 281 33.97 -2.72 24.77
CA GLY A 281 35.00 -3.37 25.58
C GLY A 281 34.47 -4.07 26.84
N ALA A 282 33.14 -4.21 26.98
CA ALA A 282 32.51 -4.87 28.11
C ALA A 282 32.16 -6.34 27.81
N THR A 283 31.91 -7.10 28.88
CA THR A 283 31.38 -8.46 28.79
C THR A 283 29.88 -8.43 29.08
N HIS A 284 29.09 -8.94 28.14
CA HIS A 284 27.64 -9.04 28.24
C HIS A 284 27.23 -10.51 28.42
N VAL A 285 26.20 -10.76 29.22
CA VAL A 285 25.71 -12.13 29.50
C VAL A 285 24.39 -12.34 28.78
N TYR A 286 24.32 -13.40 27.99
CA TYR A 286 23.16 -13.77 27.21
C TYR A 286 22.67 -15.17 27.60
N THR A 287 21.35 -15.32 27.57
CA THR A 287 20.63 -16.57 27.79
C THR A 287 19.84 -16.89 26.53
N ARG A 288 19.73 -18.19 26.24
CA ARG A 288 19.03 -18.75 25.10
C ARG A 288 18.01 -19.79 25.55
N PRO A 289 16.95 -20.03 24.78
CA PRO A 289 16.04 -21.13 25.06
C PRO A 289 16.74 -22.47 24.77
N LEU A 290 16.31 -23.54 25.44
CA LEU A 290 16.77 -24.91 25.22
C LEU A 290 15.69 -25.76 24.58
N PRO A 291 16.05 -26.76 23.75
CA PRO A 291 15.11 -27.76 23.30
C PRO A 291 14.68 -28.66 24.47
N GLU A 292 13.42 -29.06 24.46
CA GLU A 292 12.87 -30.06 25.37
C GLU A 292 13.21 -31.49 24.91
N ALA A 293 12.75 -32.49 25.66
CA ALA A 293 13.06 -33.91 25.41
C ALA A 293 12.56 -34.42 24.04
N ASP A 294 11.62 -33.72 23.42
CA ASP A 294 11.10 -33.99 22.08
C ASP A 294 11.97 -33.40 20.95
N GLY A 295 13.08 -32.75 21.30
CA GLY A 295 13.99 -32.13 20.33
C GLY A 295 13.45 -30.81 19.75
N LYS A 296 12.50 -30.17 20.43
CA LYS A 296 11.92 -28.88 20.01
C LYS A 296 12.08 -27.83 21.09
N ILE A 297 12.37 -26.61 20.69
CA ILE A 297 12.26 -25.44 21.56
C ILE A 297 10.80 -25.00 21.54
N HIS A 298 10.15 -24.84 22.69
CA HIS A 298 8.74 -24.45 22.77
C HIS A 298 8.58 -22.97 23.11
N LYS A 299 7.58 -22.33 22.51
CA LYS A 299 7.13 -21.01 22.93
C LYS A 299 6.30 -21.12 24.19
N ALA A 300 6.59 -20.25 25.15
CA ALA A 300 5.71 -20.06 26.30
C ALA A 300 4.67 -18.98 25.99
N MET A 301 3.42 -19.24 26.38
CA MET A 301 2.36 -18.23 26.35
C MET A 301 2.66 -17.15 27.39
N ARG A 302 2.66 -15.90 26.96
CA ARG A 302 2.96 -14.71 27.78
C ARG A 302 1.68 -14.15 28.42
N LEU A 303 1.07 -14.92 29.32
CA LEU A 303 -0.13 -14.49 30.07
C LEU A 303 0.15 -13.26 30.96
N ASP A 304 1.41 -13.03 31.33
CA ASP A 304 1.84 -11.80 32.00
C ASP A 304 1.61 -10.54 31.15
N LEU A 305 1.53 -10.67 29.83
CA LEU A 305 1.20 -9.58 28.90
C LEU A 305 -0.31 -9.47 28.59
N ALA A 306 -1.13 -10.37 29.16
CA ALA A 306 -2.58 -10.37 29.00
C ALA A 306 -3.29 -10.47 30.36
N PRO A 307 -3.24 -9.42 31.21
CA PRO A 307 -3.81 -9.47 32.54
C PRO A 307 -5.30 -9.84 32.54
N GLY A 308 -5.67 -10.79 33.40
CA GLY A 308 -7.04 -11.29 33.51
C GLY A 308 -7.42 -12.37 32.50
N GLU A 309 -6.53 -12.70 31.55
CA GLU A 309 -6.74 -13.79 30.61
C GLU A 309 -6.12 -15.11 31.12
N THR A 310 -6.67 -16.22 30.67
CA THR A 310 -6.14 -17.56 30.84
C THR A 310 -5.97 -18.19 29.46
N ALA A 311 -5.15 -19.24 29.34
CA ALA A 311 -5.06 -20.00 28.09
C ALA A 311 -6.45 -20.47 27.59
N LEU A 312 -7.33 -20.84 28.53
CA LEU A 312 -8.70 -21.24 28.25
C LEU A 312 -9.57 -20.07 27.75
N SER A 313 -9.53 -18.90 28.40
CA SER A 313 -10.33 -17.75 27.96
C SER A 313 -9.90 -17.27 26.59
N LEU A 314 -8.59 -17.25 26.31
CA LEU A 314 -8.03 -16.89 25.00
C LEU A 314 -8.50 -17.84 23.89
N ALA A 315 -8.51 -19.15 24.16
CA ALA A 315 -8.99 -20.16 23.22
C ALA A 315 -10.50 -20.08 22.99
N ARG A 316 -11.28 -19.72 24.02
CA ARG A 316 -12.74 -19.57 23.93
C ARG A 316 -13.18 -18.32 23.17
N THR A 317 -12.33 -17.31 23.11
CA THR A 317 -12.67 -15.96 22.58
C THR A 317 -11.94 -15.65 21.28
N VAL A 318 -11.53 -16.68 20.54
CA VAL A 318 -10.91 -16.52 19.22
C VAL A 318 -11.88 -15.88 18.22
N THR A 319 -11.33 -15.08 17.31
CA THR A 319 -12.07 -14.38 16.25
C THR A 319 -11.50 -14.71 14.88
N ARG A 320 -12.17 -14.27 13.80
CA ARG A 320 -11.48 -14.13 12.51
C ARG A 320 -10.30 -13.13 12.66
N PRO A 321 -9.23 -13.27 11.87
CA PRO A 321 -8.13 -12.31 11.89
C PRO A 321 -8.63 -10.89 11.60
N ASN A 322 -8.00 -9.91 12.23
CA ASN A 322 -8.25 -8.49 12.06
C ASN A 322 -6.92 -7.72 12.00
N ASN A 323 -6.99 -6.40 11.83
CA ASN A 323 -5.81 -5.55 11.71
C ASN A 323 -4.84 -5.73 12.89
N ASP A 324 -5.33 -5.81 14.13
CA ASP A 324 -4.49 -6.00 15.32
C ASP A 324 -3.70 -7.32 15.27
N THR A 325 -4.37 -8.43 14.98
CA THR A 325 -3.73 -9.76 14.92
C THR A 325 -2.67 -9.85 13.82
N CYS A 326 -2.85 -9.16 12.70
CA CYS A 326 -1.89 -9.12 11.60
C CYS A 326 -0.71 -8.17 11.90
N VAL A 327 -1.02 -6.97 12.38
CA VAL A 327 -0.07 -5.84 12.48
C VAL A 327 0.77 -5.94 13.74
N SER A 328 0.13 -5.95 14.92
CA SER A 328 0.81 -5.71 16.21
C SER A 328 1.87 -6.74 16.56
N LYS A 329 1.69 -7.98 16.10
CA LYS A 329 2.56 -9.09 16.50
C LYS A 329 3.73 -9.32 15.56
N CYS A 330 3.54 -9.04 14.27
CA CYS A 330 4.49 -9.45 13.23
C CYS A 330 4.73 -8.36 12.19
N HIS A 331 3.69 -7.89 11.51
CA HIS A 331 3.90 -7.05 10.32
C HIS A 331 4.42 -5.65 10.65
N ALA A 332 4.01 -5.05 11.78
CA ALA A 332 4.56 -3.79 12.25
C ALA A 332 6.02 -3.91 12.69
N ALA A 333 6.36 -4.99 13.41
CA ALA A 333 7.67 -5.21 14.01
C ALA A 333 8.72 -5.82 13.04
N ALA A 334 8.34 -6.05 11.78
CA ALA A 334 9.22 -6.66 10.79
C ALA A 334 10.52 -5.84 10.64
N GLY A 335 11.67 -6.53 10.67
CA GLY A 335 12.99 -5.89 10.62
C GLY A 335 13.59 -5.51 12.00
N GLY A 336 12.94 -5.91 13.09
CA GLY A 336 13.45 -5.77 14.46
C GLY A 336 12.86 -4.59 15.24
N GLY A 337 11.79 -3.97 14.74
CA GLY A 337 11.11 -2.87 15.42
C GLY A 337 9.93 -2.33 14.63
N ASP A 338 9.10 -1.54 15.29
CA ASP A 338 7.90 -0.94 14.71
C ASP A 338 8.23 -0.02 13.51
N GLY A 339 7.52 -0.24 12.40
CA GLY A 339 7.66 0.52 11.15
C GLY A 339 9.01 0.35 10.44
N VAL A 340 9.90 -0.54 10.89
CA VAL A 340 11.29 -0.61 10.40
C VAL A 340 11.36 -1.07 8.95
N LYS A 341 10.75 -2.21 8.60
CA LYS A 341 10.99 -2.85 7.31
C LYS A 341 10.13 -2.30 6.17
N ARG A 342 8.80 -2.44 6.21
CA ARG A 342 7.96 -2.15 5.04
C ARG A 342 7.83 -0.66 4.74
N GLY A 343 7.72 0.15 5.80
CA GLY A 343 7.55 1.60 5.70
C GLY A 343 6.11 2.03 5.47
N ASP A 344 5.26 1.19 4.89
CA ASP A 344 3.80 1.40 4.78
C ASP A 344 2.99 0.55 5.76
N ILE A 345 3.64 -0.23 6.62
CA ILE A 345 2.98 -0.97 7.71
C ILE A 345 3.75 -0.70 9.00
N ASP A 346 3.03 -0.13 9.97
CA ASP A 346 3.48 0.14 11.34
C ASP A 346 2.31 -0.10 12.31
N SER A 347 2.56 0.01 13.62
CA SER A 347 1.56 -0.24 14.66
C SER A 347 0.30 0.64 14.55
N LYS A 348 0.35 1.77 13.84
CA LYS A 348 -0.83 2.61 13.60
C LYS A 348 -1.79 2.01 12.58
N MET A 349 -1.39 1.01 11.80
CA MET A 349 -2.29 0.33 10.87
C MET A 349 -3.32 -0.58 11.56
N VAL A 350 -3.26 -0.74 12.88
CA VAL A 350 -4.34 -1.39 13.65
C VAL A 350 -5.65 -0.61 13.53
N ASP A 351 -5.58 0.69 13.75
CA ASP A 351 -6.67 1.64 13.52
C ASP A 351 -6.06 3.00 13.12
N PRO A 352 -5.73 3.18 11.83
CA PRO A 352 -5.08 4.39 11.37
C PRO A 352 -6.08 5.53 11.31
N THR A 353 -5.57 6.77 11.35
CA THR A 353 -6.39 7.90 10.88
C THR A 353 -6.53 7.85 9.36
N THR A 354 -7.55 8.50 8.81
CA THR A 354 -7.73 8.60 7.34
C THR A 354 -6.55 9.28 6.61
N ALA A 355 -5.71 10.04 7.31
CA ALA A 355 -4.49 10.61 6.74
C ALA A 355 -3.38 9.56 6.54
N ILE A 356 -3.36 8.54 7.40
CA ILE A 356 -2.43 7.42 7.31
C ILE A 356 -2.93 6.43 6.26
N ASP A 357 -4.15 5.90 6.41
CA ASP A 357 -4.77 4.99 5.44
C ASP A 357 -6.30 5.14 5.45
N VAL A 358 -6.90 5.42 4.29
CA VAL A 358 -8.35 5.62 4.16
C VAL A 358 -9.16 4.32 4.19
N HIS A 359 -8.54 3.19 3.89
CA HIS A 359 -9.22 1.90 3.79
C HIS A 359 -9.36 1.25 5.16
N LEU A 360 -8.28 1.23 5.95
CA LEU A 360 -8.25 0.57 7.25
C LEU A 360 -8.77 1.43 8.40
N SER A 361 -8.85 2.75 8.21
CA SER A 361 -9.28 3.70 9.25
C SER A 361 -10.72 3.47 9.68
N SER A 362 -10.97 3.29 10.97
CA SER A 362 -12.34 3.21 11.53
C SER A 362 -13.14 4.51 11.34
N ALA A 363 -12.45 5.66 11.25
CA ALA A 363 -13.02 6.95 10.91
C ALA A 363 -13.24 7.16 9.40
N GLY A 364 -12.83 6.20 8.56
CA GLY A 364 -13.01 6.21 7.12
C GLY A 364 -14.37 5.64 6.70
N ILE A 365 -14.64 5.69 5.39
CA ILE A 365 -15.87 5.11 4.82
C ILE A 365 -15.77 3.60 4.60
N ALA A 366 -14.57 3.07 4.34
CA ALA A 366 -14.41 1.68 3.92
C ALA A 366 -14.24 0.70 5.10
N LYS A 367 -13.54 1.13 6.17
CA LYS A 367 -13.39 0.39 7.44
C LYS A 367 -12.96 -1.08 7.26
N LEU A 368 -12.08 -1.31 6.28
CA LEU A 368 -11.65 -2.64 5.88
C LEU A 368 -10.69 -3.25 6.91
N THR A 369 -10.59 -4.58 6.85
CA THR A 369 -9.54 -5.33 7.52
C THR A 369 -8.47 -5.79 6.54
N CYS A 370 -7.30 -6.22 7.03
CA CYS A 370 -6.27 -6.83 6.18
C CYS A 370 -6.85 -7.95 5.29
N THR A 371 -7.72 -8.79 5.86
CA THR A 371 -8.36 -9.92 5.17
C THR A 371 -9.41 -9.52 4.14
N SER A 372 -9.92 -8.27 4.15
CA SER A 372 -10.82 -7.77 3.11
C SER A 372 -10.12 -7.71 1.74
N CYS A 373 -8.81 -7.38 1.71
CA CYS A 373 -8.01 -7.37 0.48
C CYS A 373 -7.18 -8.66 0.31
N HIS A 374 -6.60 -9.16 1.40
CA HIS A 374 -5.82 -10.40 1.46
C HIS A 374 -6.71 -11.61 1.74
N ALA A 375 -7.81 -11.73 1.01
CA ALA A 375 -8.78 -12.81 1.18
C ALA A 375 -8.13 -14.15 0.84
N GLY A 376 -7.83 -14.93 1.88
CA GLY A 376 -7.17 -16.23 1.75
C GLY A 376 -8.15 -17.39 1.59
N THR A 377 -7.66 -18.48 0.99
CA THR A 377 -8.39 -19.76 0.88
C THR A 377 -7.49 -20.87 1.40
N GLY A 378 -8.02 -21.75 2.26
CA GLY A 378 -7.23 -22.83 2.85
C GLY A 378 -5.99 -22.34 3.60
N HIS A 379 -6.16 -21.28 4.40
CA HIS A 379 -5.10 -20.55 5.13
C HIS A 379 -3.90 -20.05 4.29
N GLN A 380 -4.02 -20.04 2.96
CA GLN A 380 -3.07 -19.38 2.07
C GLN A 380 -3.49 -17.93 1.87
N ILE A 381 -2.63 -16.98 2.27
CA ILE A 381 -2.93 -15.55 2.29
C ILE A 381 -2.19 -14.90 1.12
N PRO A 382 -2.91 -14.46 0.06
CA PRO A 382 -2.28 -13.96 -1.14
C PRO A 382 -1.68 -12.57 -0.90
N GLY A 383 -0.64 -12.23 -1.66
CA GLY A 383 -0.02 -10.91 -1.60
C GLY A 383 1.51 -11.02 -1.63
N ARG A 384 2.12 -10.38 -2.63
CA ARG A 384 3.56 -10.44 -2.83
C ARG A 384 4.14 -9.05 -3.10
N GLY A 385 5.16 -8.70 -2.33
CA GLY A 385 6.01 -7.53 -2.60
C GLY A 385 7.24 -7.89 -3.44
N ASN A 386 7.91 -6.87 -3.99
CA ASN A 386 9.09 -7.05 -4.85
C ASN A 386 10.26 -7.82 -4.21
N ASP A 387 10.53 -7.59 -2.92
CA ASP A 387 11.61 -8.24 -2.16
C ASP A 387 11.26 -9.65 -1.65
N MET A 388 10.06 -10.14 -1.97
CA MET A 388 9.59 -11.45 -1.56
C MET A 388 9.90 -12.50 -2.64
N ARG A 389 10.37 -13.66 -2.19
CA ARG A 389 10.76 -14.76 -3.08
C ARG A 389 9.55 -15.65 -3.37
N GLY A 390 9.09 -16.36 -2.35
CA GLY A 390 7.87 -17.16 -2.42
C GLY A 390 6.59 -16.37 -2.19
N GLU A 391 5.49 -16.92 -2.65
CA GLU A 391 4.12 -16.45 -2.40
C GLU A 391 3.13 -17.60 -2.23
N ASP A 392 2.01 -17.31 -1.59
CA ASP A 392 0.88 -18.23 -1.51
C ASP A 392 0.11 -18.20 -2.85
N ILE A 393 0.26 -19.27 -3.64
CA ILE A 393 -0.26 -19.36 -5.02
C ILE A 393 -1.72 -19.85 -5.11
N GLY A 394 -2.29 -20.36 -4.02
CA GLY A 394 -3.66 -20.92 -3.99
C GLY A 394 -4.77 -19.90 -3.83
N ALA A 395 -4.44 -18.61 -3.72
CA ALA A 395 -5.40 -17.51 -3.61
C ALA A 395 -4.93 -16.29 -4.44
N VAL A 396 -5.87 -15.40 -4.77
CA VAL A 396 -5.59 -14.18 -5.52
C VAL A 396 -6.02 -12.97 -4.71
N MET A 397 -5.10 -12.03 -4.51
CA MET A 397 -5.37 -10.79 -3.80
C MET A 397 -6.34 -9.91 -4.60
N LYS A 398 -7.24 -9.22 -3.89
CA LYS A 398 -8.14 -8.22 -4.51
C LYS A 398 -7.35 -7.07 -5.12
N LYS A 399 -7.81 -6.56 -6.25
CA LYS A 399 -7.25 -5.40 -6.95
C LYS A 399 -8.04 -4.14 -6.58
N CYS A 400 -7.44 -2.96 -6.76
CA CYS A 400 -8.11 -1.67 -6.54
C CYS A 400 -9.45 -1.58 -7.29
N VAL A 401 -9.47 -2.03 -8.54
CA VAL A 401 -10.63 -1.94 -9.44
C VAL A 401 -11.76 -2.93 -9.12
N ASP A 402 -11.51 -3.92 -8.26
CA ASP A 402 -12.56 -4.83 -7.80
C ASP A 402 -13.59 -4.07 -6.93
N CYS A 403 -13.15 -3.00 -6.25
CA CYS A 403 -14.01 -2.09 -5.49
C CYS A 403 -14.20 -0.73 -6.19
N HIS A 404 -13.18 -0.26 -6.91
CA HIS A 404 -13.20 1.00 -7.67
C HIS A 404 -13.53 0.77 -9.15
N VAL A 405 -14.73 0.25 -9.40
CA VAL A 405 -15.18 -0.17 -10.74
C VAL A 405 -15.09 0.99 -11.74
N GLY A 406 -14.44 0.75 -12.87
CA GLY A 406 -14.31 1.71 -13.97
C GLY A 406 -13.15 2.70 -13.83
N MET A 407 -12.39 2.69 -12.73
CA MET A 407 -11.23 3.58 -12.56
C MET A 407 -10.05 3.26 -13.48
N ASP A 408 -9.99 2.06 -14.05
CA ASP A 408 -9.02 1.65 -15.07
C ASP A 408 -9.49 1.85 -16.50
N SER A 409 -10.71 2.35 -16.71
CA SER A 409 -11.30 2.54 -18.05
C SER A 409 -10.67 3.65 -18.88
N GLY A 410 -9.87 4.52 -18.26
CA GLY A 410 -9.40 5.77 -18.87
C GLY A 410 -10.48 6.85 -18.94
N SER A 411 -11.55 6.73 -18.15
CA SER A 411 -12.59 7.76 -17.99
C SER A 411 -13.20 7.80 -16.59
N GLY A 412 -12.70 7.00 -15.65
CA GLY A 412 -13.32 6.81 -14.33
C GLY A 412 -13.26 8.07 -13.47
N HIS A 413 -12.14 8.80 -13.51
CA HIS A 413 -11.98 10.04 -12.76
C HIS A 413 -12.85 11.15 -13.35
N ALA A 414 -12.83 11.30 -14.67
CA ALA A 414 -13.69 12.24 -15.39
C ALA A 414 -15.18 12.00 -15.10
N SER A 415 -15.60 10.73 -15.04
CA SER A 415 -16.99 10.34 -14.76
C SER A 415 -17.45 10.75 -13.35
N LEU A 416 -16.52 10.94 -12.41
CA LEU A 416 -16.81 11.49 -11.08
C LEU A 416 -16.78 13.03 -11.05
N GLY A 417 -16.62 13.70 -12.19
CA GLY A 417 -16.48 15.15 -12.27
C GLY A 417 -15.09 15.68 -11.88
N ASN A 418 -14.10 14.78 -11.77
CA ASN A 418 -12.70 15.16 -11.51
C ASN A 418 -11.95 15.47 -12.81
N ARG A 419 -10.68 15.87 -12.67
CA ARG A 419 -9.72 16.07 -13.76
C ARG A 419 -9.61 14.83 -14.65
N THR A 420 -9.44 15.04 -15.95
CA THR A 420 -9.29 13.96 -16.97
C THR A 420 -7.84 13.51 -17.11
N GLU A 421 -6.88 14.25 -16.56
CA GLU A 421 -5.45 13.93 -16.65
C GLU A 421 -5.08 12.58 -15.99
N PRO A 422 -5.57 12.23 -14.79
CA PRO A 422 -5.31 10.92 -14.17
C PRO A 422 -5.74 9.75 -15.05
N ASP A 423 -6.89 9.89 -15.74
CA ASP A 423 -7.42 8.86 -16.64
C ASP A 423 -6.46 8.53 -17.78
N ARG A 424 -5.62 9.48 -18.22
CA ARG A 424 -4.59 9.23 -19.24
C ARG A 424 -3.41 8.40 -18.71
N HIS A 425 -3.25 8.31 -17.39
CA HIS A 425 -2.11 7.66 -16.74
C HIS A 425 -2.39 6.20 -16.35
N VAL A 426 -3.63 5.82 -16.07
CA VAL A 426 -3.98 4.49 -15.49
C VAL A 426 -3.52 3.29 -16.32
N ALA A 427 -3.29 3.48 -17.62
CA ALA A 427 -2.71 2.47 -18.50
C ALA A 427 -1.25 2.13 -18.17
N ARG A 428 -0.48 3.09 -17.65
CA ARG A 428 0.98 2.99 -17.43
C ARG A 428 1.44 3.34 -16.00
N VAL A 429 0.55 3.84 -15.16
CA VAL A 429 0.80 4.19 -13.76
C VAL A 429 -0.18 3.40 -12.90
N ASP A 430 0.33 2.66 -11.91
CA ASP A 430 -0.53 1.94 -10.98
C ASP A 430 -1.24 2.90 -10.02
N CYS A 431 -2.44 2.53 -9.59
CA CYS A 431 -3.24 3.33 -8.65
C CYS A 431 -2.43 3.71 -7.41
N THR A 432 -1.64 2.77 -6.87
CA THR A 432 -0.81 2.98 -5.68
C THR A 432 0.23 4.08 -5.88
N ALA A 433 0.77 4.27 -7.10
CA ALA A 433 1.78 5.30 -7.35
C ALA A 433 1.21 6.73 -7.22
N CYS A 434 -0.07 6.92 -7.56
CA CYS A 434 -0.76 8.21 -7.41
C CYS A 434 -1.35 8.37 -6.00
N HIS A 435 -2.00 7.33 -5.50
CA HIS A 435 -2.81 7.37 -4.29
C HIS A 435 -2.03 7.14 -2.99
N ILE A 436 -0.78 6.69 -3.06
CA ILE A 436 0.14 6.65 -1.93
C ILE A 436 1.18 7.77 -2.12
N ASP A 437 0.97 8.87 -1.41
CA ASP A 437 1.76 10.10 -1.53
C ASP A 437 3.11 10.02 -0.81
N SER A 438 3.14 9.30 0.30
CA SER A 438 4.32 9.07 1.12
C SER A 438 4.16 7.80 1.96
N TYR A 439 5.25 7.30 2.51
CA TYR A 439 5.26 6.22 3.49
C TYR A 439 5.98 6.65 4.78
N GLY A 440 5.90 5.85 5.83
CA GLY A 440 6.37 6.20 7.17
C GLY A 440 5.51 7.30 7.80
N LYS A 441 4.20 7.25 7.58
CA LYS A 441 3.22 8.26 8.03
C LYS A 441 2.89 8.13 9.52
N GLY A 442 2.70 6.91 10.01
CA GLY A 442 2.42 6.65 11.42
C GLY A 442 3.71 6.63 12.23
N VAL A 443 4.67 5.80 11.81
CA VAL A 443 5.98 5.64 12.46
C VAL A 443 7.10 5.82 11.44
N ALA A 444 8.19 6.47 11.87
CA ALA A 444 9.38 6.64 11.03
C ALA A 444 10.01 5.29 10.67
N THR A 445 10.30 5.09 9.39
CA THR A 445 10.84 3.83 8.86
C THR A 445 12.33 3.90 8.60
N GLU A 446 13.02 2.77 8.70
CA GLU A 446 14.46 2.68 8.43
C GLU A 446 14.74 2.77 6.93
N LEU A 447 15.58 3.72 6.52
CA LEU A 447 15.98 3.95 5.13
C LEU A 447 17.37 3.39 4.85
N SER A 448 18.22 3.34 5.88
CA SER A 448 19.54 2.74 5.75
C SER A 448 20.01 2.09 7.05
N ARG A 449 20.89 1.09 6.91
CA ARG A 449 21.60 0.45 8.01
C ARG A 449 23.10 0.32 7.70
N ASP A 450 23.95 0.75 8.63
CA ASP A 450 25.39 0.52 8.59
C ASP A 450 25.79 -0.49 9.66
N TRP A 451 26.17 -1.71 9.25
CA TRP A 451 26.62 -2.76 10.16
C TRP A 451 28.07 -2.57 10.66
N THR A 452 28.83 -1.67 10.05
CA THR A 452 30.19 -1.29 10.51
C THR A 452 30.18 -0.27 11.65
N ASP A 453 29.01 0.16 12.08
CA ASP A 453 28.79 1.12 13.17
C ASP A 453 27.79 0.53 14.19
N PRO A 454 28.26 -0.37 15.08
CA PRO A 454 27.43 -0.97 16.13
C PRO A 454 26.88 0.08 17.11
N VAL A 455 25.58 0.02 17.36
CA VAL A 455 24.86 0.86 18.33
C VAL A 455 24.10 -0.04 19.31
N TRP A 456 24.27 0.22 20.61
CA TRP A 456 23.56 -0.53 21.64
C TRP A 456 22.05 -0.22 21.66
N SER A 457 21.23 -1.27 21.72
CA SER A 457 19.78 -1.22 21.86
C SER A 457 19.35 -2.10 23.03
N ALA A 458 18.86 -1.49 24.11
CA ALA A 458 18.41 -2.21 25.30
C ALA A 458 17.23 -3.18 25.04
N ALA A 459 16.41 -2.90 24.03
CA ALA A 459 15.27 -3.75 23.68
C ALA A 459 15.67 -5.02 22.90
N GLY A 460 16.91 -5.09 22.39
CA GLY A 460 17.40 -6.22 21.60
C GLY A 460 17.43 -7.54 22.39
N CYS A 461 17.39 -8.65 21.66
CA CYS A 461 17.46 -10.02 22.21
C CYS A 461 16.50 -10.28 23.38
N GLU A 462 15.21 -9.97 23.19
CA GLU A 462 14.15 -10.09 24.22
C GLU A 462 14.44 -9.26 25.49
N GLY A 463 15.02 -8.07 25.32
CA GLY A 463 15.33 -7.15 26.41
C GLY A 463 16.67 -7.40 27.11
N GLN A 464 17.49 -8.34 26.61
CA GLN A 464 18.85 -8.58 27.09
C GLN A 464 19.85 -7.52 26.60
N GLY A 465 19.46 -6.72 25.60
CA GLY A 465 20.30 -5.72 24.95
C GLY A 465 21.08 -6.28 23.77
N ALA A 466 21.26 -5.50 22.71
CA ALA A 466 21.98 -5.95 21.51
C ALA A 466 22.68 -4.81 20.78
N TYR A 467 23.79 -5.11 20.12
CA TYR A 467 24.43 -4.21 19.16
C TYR A 467 23.77 -4.31 17.79
N VAL A 468 22.94 -3.33 17.46
CA VAL A 468 22.34 -3.21 16.13
C VAL A 468 23.24 -2.35 15.24
N GLY A 469 23.15 -2.49 13.91
CA GLY A 469 23.79 -1.53 13.01
C GLY A 469 23.14 -0.14 13.13
N ARG A 470 23.91 0.93 12.94
CA ARG A 470 23.38 2.30 12.94
C ARG A 470 22.33 2.43 11.85
N SER A 471 21.15 2.91 12.24
CA SER A 471 20.04 3.14 11.31
C SER A 471 19.77 4.63 11.09
N VAL A 472 19.37 4.98 9.87
CA VAL A 472 18.77 6.28 9.55
C VAL A 472 17.30 6.04 9.27
N LYS A 473 16.42 6.79 9.95
CA LYS A 473 14.98 6.72 9.78
C LYS A 473 14.41 7.97 9.13
N GLY A 474 13.29 7.82 8.41
CA GLY A 474 12.53 8.92 7.82
C GLY A 474 11.03 8.76 8.01
N SER A 475 10.33 9.89 8.03
CA SER A 475 8.86 9.98 8.08
C SER A 475 8.34 10.76 6.88
N GLY A 476 7.16 10.40 6.38
CA GLY A 476 6.55 11.07 5.22
C GLY A 476 7.44 11.01 3.97
N VAL A 477 8.13 9.88 3.77
CA VAL A 477 9.12 9.72 2.70
C VAL A 477 8.41 9.50 1.36
N VAL A 478 8.84 10.22 0.33
CA VAL A 478 8.31 10.04 -1.04
C VAL A 478 8.85 8.73 -1.63
N PRO A 479 7.99 7.88 -2.21
CA PRO A 479 8.42 6.65 -2.87
C PRO A 479 9.38 6.90 -4.04
N GLU A 480 10.25 5.92 -4.29
CA GLU A 480 10.92 5.80 -5.58
C GLU A 480 9.99 5.09 -6.55
N TYR A 481 9.84 5.62 -7.76
CA TYR A 481 8.96 5.04 -8.76
C TYR A 481 9.75 4.20 -9.77
N ARG A 482 9.29 2.98 -10.04
CA ARG A 482 9.89 2.06 -11.00
C ARG A 482 8.81 1.38 -11.83
N PHE A 483 9.13 1.10 -13.09
CA PHE A 483 8.32 0.18 -13.86
C PHE A 483 8.40 -1.21 -13.24
N TRP A 484 7.25 -1.86 -13.12
CA TRP A 484 7.14 -3.21 -12.61
C TRP A 484 6.11 -3.99 -13.41
N ASN A 485 6.50 -5.14 -13.93
CA ASN A 485 5.65 -6.09 -14.63
C ASN A 485 5.16 -7.23 -13.69
N LYS A 486 5.26 -7.00 -12.37
CA LYS A 486 4.96 -7.96 -11.28
C LYS A 486 5.98 -9.07 -11.06
N THR A 487 7.03 -9.15 -11.88
CA THR A 487 8.18 -10.03 -11.63
C THR A 487 9.35 -9.26 -11.02
N SER A 488 10.23 -9.92 -10.28
CA SER A 488 11.42 -9.27 -9.72
C SER A 488 12.65 -10.15 -9.78
N TRP A 489 13.81 -9.51 -9.77
CA TRP A 489 15.05 -10.20 -9.46
C TRP A 489 15.30 -10.07 -7.97
N VAL A 490 15.65 -11.18 -7.31
CA VAL A 490 15.95 -11.21 -5.88
C VAL A 490 17.16 -12.10 -5.63
N PHE A 491 18.12 -11.60 -4.86
CA PHE A 491 19.33 -12.34 -4.48
C PHE A 491 18.97 -13.67 -3.79
N ASP A 492 19.52 -14.76 -4.30
CA ASP A 492 19.41 -16.09 -3.71
C ASP A 492 20.77 -16.52 -3.20
N ARG A 493 20.92 -16.59 -1.88
CA ARG A 493 22.20 -16.97 -1.27
C ARG A 493 22.63 -18.40 -1.61
N ASN A 494 21.66 -19.28 -1.87
CA ASN A 494 21.91 -20.67 -2.25
C ASN A 494 22.13 -20.82 -3.76
N GLY A 495 21.86 -19.76 -4.53
CA GLY A 495 22.13 -19.70 -5.96
C GLY A 495 23.62 -19.55 -6.25
N THR A 496 23.97 -19.49 -7.53
CA THR A 496 25.37 -19.34 -7.97
C THR A 496 25.79 -17.89 -8.16
N ALA A 497 24.84 -16.98 -8.35
CA ALA A 497 25.11 -15.58 -8.62
C ALA A 497 25.29 -14.75 -7.34
N GLY A 498 26.20 -13.77 -7.39
CA GLY A 498 26.31 -12.69 -6.40
C GLY A 498 25.20 -11.64 -6.52
N LEU A 499 25.34 -10.57 -5.75
CA LEU A 499 24.53 -9.36 -5.94
C LEU A 499 24.78 -8.78 -7.35
N THR A 500 23.74 -8.21 -7.96
CA THR A 500 23.82 -7.64 -9.30
C THR A 500 23.58 -6.13 -9.28
N SER A 501 24.02 -5.41 -10.30
CA SER A 501 23.77 -3.98 -10.42
C SER A 501 22.31 -3.71 -10.80
N ASP A 502 21.70 -2.71 -10.16
CA ASP A 502 20.44 -2.12 -10.63
C ASP A 502 20.64 -1.57 -12.05
N LEU A 503 19.73 -1.95 -12.95
CA LEU A 503 19.76 -1.59 -14.36
C LEU A 503 19.66 -0.07 -14.59
N ILE A 504 19.18 0.69 -13.60
CA ILE A 504 18.92 2.14 -13.76
C ILE A 504 20.07 3.03 -13.27
N ASP A 505 20.67 2.73 -12.11
CA ASP A 505 21.72 3.58 -11.53
C ASP A 505 23.06 2.85 -11.30
N GLY A 506 23.14 1.55 -11.61
CA GLY A 506 24.33 0.72 -11.47
C GLY A 506 24.67 0.31 -10.03
N GLY A 507 23.94 0.78 -9.02
CA GLY A 507 24.16 0.44 -7.62
C GLY A 507 23.88 -1.03 -7.32
N LEU A 508 24.63 -1.62 -6.40
CA LEU A 508 24.50 -3.04 -6.05
C LEU A 508 23.13 -3.33 -5.42
N ALA A 509 22.41 -4.32 -5.95
CA ALA A 509 21.03 -4.61 -5.58
C ALA A 509 20.87 -6.05 -5.08
N MET A 510 20.10 -6.17 -3.99
CA MET A 510 19.63 -7.44 -3.42
C MET A 510 18.22 -7.79 -3.91
N SER A 511 17.43 -6.80 -4.28
CA SER A 511 16.20 -7.01 -5.03
C SER A 511 15.88 -5.78 -5.87
N TYR A 512 15.29 -5.96 -7.05
CA TYR A 512 14.77 -4.87 -7.87
C TYR A 512 13.59 -5.34 -8.74
N PRO A 513 12.65 -4.43 -9.04
CA PRO A 513 11.52 -4.74 -9.92
C PRO A 513 12.01 -4.98 -11.35
N LEU A 514 11.43 -5.97 -12.01
CA LEU A 514 11.60 -6.19 -13.45
C LEU A 514 10.47 -5.55 -14.24
N GLY A 515 10.73 -5.28 -15.50
CA GLY A 515 9.84 -4.59 -16.41
C GLY A 515 10.34 -3.18 -16.74
N ASP A 516 9.81 -2.63 -17.82
CA ASP A 516 10.18 -1.35 -18.35
C ASP A 516 8.97 -0.57 -18.86
N ILE A 517 9.24 0.49 -19.63
CA ILE A 517 8.23 1.36 -20.22
C ILE A 517 7.26 0.65 -21.19
N ASN A 518 7.59 -0.56 -21.66
CA ASN A 518 6.83 -1.34 -22.62
C ASN A 518 5.94 -2.37 -21.94
N ASP A 519 6.43 -3.09 -20.94
CA ASP A 519 5.73 -4.22 -20.31
C ASP A 519 5.34 -3.99 -18.83
N GLY A 520 5.71 -2.86 -18.24
CA GLY A 520 5.42 -2.51 -16.85
C GLY A 520 4.45 -1.33 -16.65
N LYS A 521 3.98 -1.18 -15.40
CA LYS A 521 3.40 0.08 -14.89
C LYS A 521 4.31 0.69 -13.84
N LEU A 522 4.23 2.01 -13.62
CA LEU A 522 4.93 2.67 -12.52
C LEU A 522 4.27 2.30 -11.18
N TYR A 523 5.07 1.74 -10.28
CA TYR A 523 4.71 1.43 -8.89
C TYR A 523 5.59 2.20 -7.90
N PRO A 524 5.10 2.49 -6.69
CA PRO A 524 5.88 3.11 -5.63
C PRO A 524 6.68 2.07 -4.84
N PHE A 525 7.94 2.39 -4.57
CA PHE A 525 8.85 1.55 -3.79
C PHE A 525 9.53 2.34 -2.68
N LYS A 526 9.68 1.71 -1.52
CA LYS A 526 10.72 2.06 -0.55
C LYS A 526 12.03 1.46 -1.04
N VAL A 527 13.10 2.26 -1.00
CA VAL A 527 14.46 1.79 -1.25
C VAL A 527 15.19 1.76 0.08
N HIS A 528 15.50 0.56 0.56
CA HIS A 528 16.32 0.39 1.75
C HIS A 528 17.77 0.11 1.33
N THR A 529 18.73 0.83 1.92
CA THR A 529 20.17 0.60 1.69
C THR A 529 20.84 -0.01 2.91
N SER A 530 21.87 -0.83 2.71
CA SER A 530 22.62 -1.40 3.82
C SER A 530 24.05 -1.62 3.45
N LYS A 531 24.96 -1.38 4.41
CA LYS A 531 26.38 -1.70 4.26
C LYS A 531 26.61 -3.11 4.78
N ASN A 532 26.88 -4.04 3.88
CA ASN A 532 27.07 -5.47 4.16
C ASN A 532 28.44 -5.94 3.65
N PRO A 533 28.97 -7.07 4.17
CA PRO A 533 30.16 -7.67 3.62
C PRO A 533 29.82 -8.40 2.31
N ILE A 534 30.61 -8.16 1.27
CA ILE A 534 30.48 -8.77 -0.05
C ILE A 534 31.75 -9.56 -0.33
N ASP A 535 31.64 -10.87 -0.55
CA ASP A 535 32.78 -11.69 -0.98
C ASP A 535 33.31 -11.16 -2.33
N SER A 536 34.62 -10.95 -2.40
CA SER A 536 35.24 -10.27 -3.56
C SER A 536 35.32 -11.16 -4.79
N SER A 537 35.17 -12.49 -4.65
CA SER A 537 35.26 -13.44 -5.75
C SER A 537 33.88 -13.78 -6.33
N SER A 538 32.91 -14.06 -5.46
CA SER A 538 31.57 -14.51 -5.87
C SER A 538 30.57 -13.36 -5.94
N GLY A 539 30.86 -12.23 -5.30
CA GLY A 539 29.93 -11.10 -5.17
C GLY A 539 28.75 -11.40 -4.24
N LYS A 540 28.77 -12.52 -3.51
CA LYS A 540 27.71 -12.90 -2.58
C LYS A 540 27.83 -12.18 -1.25
N THR A 541 26.73 -12.12 -0.52
CA THR A 541 26.68 -11.51 0.80
C THR A 541 25.93 -12.40 1.79
N ASN A 542 26.43 -12.43 3.02
CA ASN A 542 25.70 -12.89 4.18
C ASN A 542 26.36 -12.31 5.44
N PHE A 543 25.63 -12.25 6.55
CA PHE A 543 26.12 -11.63 7.79
C PHE A 543 25.53 -12.33 9.00
N ASP A 544 26.35 -12.66 9.99
CA ASP A 544 25.91 -13.28 11.24
C ASP A 544 25.35 -12.23 12.19
N VAL A 545 24.07 -11.95 12.05
CA VAL A 545 23.40 -10.93 12.86
C VAL A 545 23.35 -11.28 14.34
N LEU A 546 23.34 -12.56 14.71
CA LEU A 546 23.28 -12.96 16.11
C LEU A 546 24.63 -12.74 16.79
N ASN A 547 25.73 -13.08 16.11
CA ASN A 547 27.07 -12.73 16.58
C ASN A 547 27.23 -11.20 16.72
N MET A 548 26.78 -10.43 15.72
CA MET A 548 26.77 -8.98 15.79
C MET A 548 25.99 -8.47 17.01
N PHE A 549 24.78 -8.98 17.24
CA PHE A 549 23.94 -8.55 18.37
C PHE A 549 24.62 -8.77 19.73
N MET A 550 25.31 -9.89 19.92
CA MET A 550 25.91 -10.23 21.21
C MET A 550 27.28 -9.60 21.46
N THR A 551 28.04 -9.29 20.40
CA THR A 551 29.45 -8.88 20.51
C THR A 551 29.72 -7.48 19.96
N GLY A 552 28.93 -7.00 19.00
CA GLY A 552 29.26 -5.79 18.24
C GLY A 552 30.53 -5.92 17.38
N CYS A 553 31.12 -7.12 17.27
CA CYS A 553 32.31 -7.40 16.47
C CYS A 553 31.89 -7.63 15.02
N PHE A 554 31.69 -6.54 14.27
CA PHE A 554 31.13 -6.60 12.92
C PHE A 554 32.00 -7.39 11.92
N ASP A 555 33.33 -7.35 12.02
CA ASP A 555 34.20 -8.11 11.12
C ASP A 555 34.11 -9.63 11.39
N ASP A 556 34.01 -10.04 12.67
CA ASP A 556 33.79 -11.44 13.04
C ASP A 556 32.42 -11.93 12.57
N ALA A 557 31.39 -11.10 12.70
CA ALA A 557 30.05 -11.38 12.19
C ALA A 557 30.03 -11.48 10.65
N ALA A 558 30.85 -10.70 9.94
CA ALA A 558 31.01 -10.80 8.50
C ALA A 558 31.68 -12.13 8.09
N VAL A 559 32.79 -12.49 8.73
CA VAL A 559 33.49 -13.75 8.46
C VAL A 559 32.59 -14.95 8.75
N SER A 560 31.91 -14.96 9.91
CA SER A 560 30.95 -16.02 10.27
C SER A 560 29.82 -16.15 9.25
N GLY A 561 29.22 -15.01 8.87
CA GLY A 561 28.11 -14.96 7.92
C GLY A 561 28.49 -15.48 6.53
N LEU A 562 29.60 -15.01 5.98
CA LEU A 562 30.11 -15.47 4.67
C LEU A 562 30.51 -16.94 4.71
N SER A 563 31.21 -17.37 5.76
CA SER A 563 31.60 -18.78 5.93
C SER A 563 30.38 -19.70 5.97
N TYR A 564 29.27 -19.26 6.57
CA TYR A 564 28.03 -20.01 6.62
C TYR A 564 27.43 -20.33 5.24
N ILE A 565 27.63 -19.46 4.25
CA ILE A 565 27.20 -19.70 2.86
C ILE A 565 28.31 -20.30 1.98
N GLY A 566 29.41 -20.76 2.59
CA GLY A 566 30.54 -21.39 1.89
C GLY A 566 31.56 -20.41 1.30
N GLU A 567 31.44 -19.11 1.59
CA GLU A 567 32.36 -18.09 1.11
C GLU A 567 33.48 -17.90 2.15
N SER A 568 34.73 -17.98 1.71
CA SER A 568 35.92 -17.88 2.60
C SER A 568 36.99 -16.93 2.06
N GLY A 569 36.67 -16.22 0.97
CA GLY A 569 37.57 -15.28 0.33
C GLY A 569 37.69 -13.96 1.10
N ALA A 570 38.52 -13.07 0.56
CA ALA A 570 38.53 -11.68 1.00
C ALA A 570 37.17 -11.04 0.69
N TYR A 571 36.66 -10.23 1.59
CA TYR A 571 35.42 -9.49 1.38
C TYR A 571 35.66 -7.98 1.47
N THR A 572 34.70 -7.23 0.95
CA THR A 572 34.68 -5.76 1.05
C THR A 572 33.33 -5.31 1.61
N TRP A 573 33.36 -4.26 2.43
CA TRP A 573 32.13 -3.63 2.92
C TRP A 573 31.57 -2.70 1.85
N GLN A 574 30.41 -3.05 1.29
CA GLN A 574 29.76 -2.27 0.24
C GLN A 574 28.30 -1.98 0.58
N THR A 575 27.82 -0.83 0.13
CA THR A 575 26.40 -0.49 0.21
C THR A 575 25.64 -1.21 -0.90
N ASN A 576 24.63 -1.99 -0.52
CA ASN A 576 23.64 -2.54 -1.44
C ASN A 576 22.25 -1.99 -1.12
N LYS A 577 21.28 -2.23 -2.00
CA LYS A 577 19.89 -1.80 -1.83
C LYS A 577 18.87 -2.90 -2.10
N ALA A 578 17.69 -2.74 -1.53
CA ALA A 578 16.53 -3.58 -1.80
C ALA A 578 15.32 -2.69 -2.05
N PHE A 579 14.60 -2.96 -3.13
CA PHE A 579 13.34 -2.31 -3.43
C PHE A 579 12.20 -3.08 -2.76
N GLN A 580 11.38 -2.36 -2.00
CA GLN A 580 10.25 -2.91 -1.26
C GLN A 580 9.00 -2.22 -1.75
N LEU A 581 8.04 -2.99 -2.26
CA LEU A 581 6.81 -2.44 -2.81
C LEU A 581 6.02 -1.74 -1.69
N ILE A 582 5.49 -0.56 -1.99
CA ILE A 582 4.57 0.18 -1.12
C ILE A 582 3.14 -0.03 -1.66
N THR A 583 2.23 -0.54 -0.83
CA THR A 583 0.86 -0.87 -1.23
C THR A 583 -0.20 -0.38 -0.25
N HIS A 584 0.20 0.00 0.96
CA HIS A 584 -0.67 0.53 2.00
C HIS A 584 -0.37 2.01 2.27
N GLY A 585 -1.19 2.63 3.11
CA GLY A 585 -1.07 4.04 3.41
C GLY A 585 -1.73 4.92 2.35
N VAL A 586 -2.81 4.42 1.73
CA VAL A 586 -3.55 5.16 0.70
C VAL A 586 -4.13 6.43 1.32
N ALA A 587 -3.77 7.56 0.74
CA ALA A 587 -4.13 8.87 1.25
C ALA A 587 -5.52 9.31 0.76
N PRO A 588 -6.15 10.30 1.42
CA PRO A 588 -7.39 10.90 0.92
C PRO A 588 -7.28 11.37 -0.53
N ALA A 589 -8.36 11.28 -1.30
CA ALA A 589 -8.33 11.62 -2.73
C ALA A 589 -7.81 13.05 -3.02
N THR A 590 -8.02 13.99 -2.09
CA THR A 590 -7.53 15.37 -2.17
C THR A 590 -6.00 15.49 -2.21
N THR A 591 -5.25 14.48 -1.77
CA THR A 591 -3.77 14.48 -1.81
C THR A 591 -3.18 13.77 -3.03
N ALA A 592 -4.01 13.07 -3.82
CA ALA A 592 -3.56 12.35 -5.02
C ALA A 592 -3.20 13.29 -6.18
N GLU A 593 -3.77 14.50 -6.23
CA GLU A 593 -3.62 15.47 -7.33
C GLU A 593 -2.30 16.27 -7.33
N ASN A 594 -1.15 15.61 -7.12
CA ASN A 594 0.14 16.30 -7.16
C ASN A 594 1.04 15.81 -8.30
N CYS A 595 0.89 16.43 -9.48
CA CYS A 595 1.68 16.14 -10.67
C CYS A 595 3.20 16.35 -10.47
N THR A 596 3.60 17.21 -9.52
CA THR A 596 5.01 17.53 -9.30
C THR A 596 5.79 16.38 -8.69
N LYS A 597 5.11 15.33 -8.19
CA LYS A 597 5.74 14.07 -7.76
C LYS A 597 6.55 13.42 -8.90
N CYS A 598 6.11 13.60 -10.15
CA CYS A 598 6.73 13.00 -11.33
C CYS A 598 7.25 14.03 -12.34
N HIS A 599 6.54 15.14 -12.55
CA HIS A 599 6.75 16.00 -13.72
C HIS A 599 7.48 17.34 -13.48
N GLY A 600 7.84 17.69 -12.24
CA GLY A 600 8.37 19.04 -11.94
C GLY A 600 7.39 20.14 -12.35
N ASP A 601 7.87 21.32 -12.75
CA ASP A 601 7.02 22.38 -13.33
C ASP A 601 6.61 22.02 -14.76
N LEU A 602 5.33 21.65 -14.92
CA LEU A 602 4.73 21.24 -16.20
C LEU A 602 4.78 22.32 -17.29
N ARG A 603 4.89 23.60 -16.91
CA ARG A 603 4.84 24.76 -17.82
C ARG A 603 6.20 25.37 -18.10
N ALA A 604 7.23 25.00 -17.34
CA ALA A 604 8.60 25.38 -17.61
C ALA A 604 9.08 24.74 -18.93
N TYR A 605 10.06 25.39 -19.57
CA TYR A 605 10.79 24.76 -20.66
C TYR A 605 11.46 23.47 -20.16
N LEU A 606 11.52 22.45 -21.02
CA LEU A 606 12.19 21.21 -20.65
C LEU A 606 13.69 21.46 -20.49
N ASP A 607 14.22 21.21 -19.29
CA ASP A 607 15.66 21.13 -19.07
C ASP A 607 16.19 19.81 -19.62
N LEU A 608 16.86 19.88 -20.77
CA LEU A 608 17.50 18.74 -21.42
C LEU A 608 18.98 18.61 -21.05
N THR A 609 19.51 19.49 -20.21
CA THR A 609 20.91 19.47 -19.78
C THR A 609 21.14 18.54 -18.59
N THR A 610 20.07 18.26 -17.83
CA THR A 610 20.09 17.32 -16.71
C THR A 610 19.35 16.04 -17.06
N VAL A 611 19.78 14.92 -16.47
CA VAL A 611 19.07 13.65 -16.59
C VAL A 611 18.02 13.59 -15.49
N SER A 612 16.75 13.73 -15.86
CA SER A 612 15.61 13.67 -14.94
C SER A 612 15.34 12.25 -14.45
N LYS A 613 14.49 12.11 -13.43
CA LYS A 613 13.99 10.80 -12.99
C LYS A 613 13.26 10.06 -14.11
N MET A 614 12.50 10.76 -14.95
CA MET A 614 11.78 10.15 -16.08
C MET A 614 12.73 9.71 -17.19
N ASP A 615 13.81 10.44 -17.44
CA ASP A 615 14.83 10.03 -18.41
C ASP A 615 15.43 8.67 -18.04
N LYS A 616 15.70 8.47 -16.75
CA LYS A 616 16.20 7.20 -16.20
C LYS A 616 15.21 6.04 -16.35
N LEU A 617 13.91 6.33 -16.53
CA LEU A 617 12.87 5.33 -16.75
C LEU A 617 12.57 5.09 -18.25
N GLY A 618 13.40 5.62 -19.15
CA GLY A 618 13.26 5.41 -20.59
C GLY A 618 12.50 6.50 -21.34
N TYR A 619 12.12 7.61 -20.68
CA TYR A 619 11.49 8.76 -21.34
C TYR A 619 12.47 9.75 -21.95
N LYS A 620 13.77 9.48 -21.88
CA LYS A 620 14.79 10.35 -22.47
C LYS A 620 14.54 10.53 -23.97
N LEU A 621 14.79 11.72 -24.49
CA LEU A 621 14.83 11.93 -25.93
C LEU A 621 15.92 11.03 -26.54
N LYS A 622 15.60 10.38 -27.67
CA LYS A 622 16.52 9.46 -28.35
C LYS A 622 17.74 10.16 -28.97
N ASP A 623 17.67 11.49 -29.16
CA ASP A 623 18.76 12.32 -29.67
C ASP A 623 18.57 13.79 -29.23
N THR A 624 19.49 14.67 -29.64
CA THR A 624 19.43 16.12 -29.44
C THR A 624 18.12 16.72 -29.96
N SER A 625 17.61 17.73 -29.25
CA SER A 625 16.38 18.43 -29.63
C SER A 625 16.42 18.98 -31.06
N THR A 626 17.59 19.40 -31.55
CA THR A 626 17.81 19.83 -32.93
C THR A 626 17.44 18.75 -33.93
N LYS A 627 17.94 17.52 -33.75
CA LYS A 627 17.64 16.39 -34.64
C LYS A 627 16.20 15.91 -34.48
N ILE A 628 15.69 15.90 -33.24
CA ILE A 628 14.30 15.50 -32.98
C ILE A 628 13.34 16.46 -33.68
N CYS A 629 13.51 17.78 -33.52
CA CYS A 629 12.69 18.78 -34.19
C CYS A 629 12.84 18.73 -35.71
N GLY A 630 14.07 18.55 -36.20
CA GLY A 630 14.40 18.52 -37.63
C GLY A 630 13.70 17.42 -38.43
N GLN A 631 13.05 16.45 -37.78
CA GLN A 631 12.17 15.47 -38.44
C GLN A 631 10.86 16.08 -38.97
N CYS A 632 10.45 17.27 -38.50
CA CYS A 632 9.15 17.86 -38.83
C CYS A 632 9.17 19.38 -39.08
N HIS A 633 10.20 20.08 -38.60
CA HIS A 633 10.35 21.53 -38.81
C HIS A 633 11.74 22.00 -38.37
N SER A 634 12.10 23.24 -38.73
CA SER A 634 13.30 23.91 -38.22
C SER A 634 13.41 23.78 -36.67
N PRO A 635 14.63 23.62 -36.11
CA PRO A 635 14.84 23.48 -34.67
C PRO A 635 14.14 24.56 -33.84
N LYS A 636 13.49 24.15 -32.75
CA LYS A 636 12.82 25.05 -31.80
C LYS A 636 13.23 24.70 -30.38
N THR A 637 13.17 25.68 -29.49
CA THR A 637 13.36 25.43 -28.05
C THR A 637 12.20 24.56 -27.53
N PRO A 638 12.49 23.37 -26.96
CA PRO A 638 11.46 22.47 -26.43
C PRO A 638 10.68 23.14 -25.31
N ARG A 639 9.37 23.29 -25.51
CA ARG A 639 8.44 23.82 -24.50
C ARG A 639 8.16 22.77 -23.42
N GLY A 640 7.33 23.11 -22.43
CA GLY A 640 6.95 22.19 -21.36
C GLY A 640 6.27 20.90 -21.83
N HIS A 641 6.15 19.95 -20.90
CA HIS A 641 5.73 18.58 -21.15
C HIS A 641 4.39 18.48 -21.91
N GLU A 642 3.39 19.27 -21.50
CA GLU A 642 2.08 19.32 -22.17
C GLU A 642 2.19 19.80 -23.61
N SER A 643 2.99 20.84 -23.86
CA SER A 643 3.16 21.39 -25.21
C SER A 643 3.90 20.44 -26.13
N MET A 644 4.87 19.68 -25.60
CA MET A 644 5.59 18.68 -26.38
C MET A 644 4.69 17.48 -26.67
N HIS A 645 3.95 16.98 -25.69
CA HIS A 645 3.01 15.88 -25.92
C HIS A 645 1.74 16.28 -26.68
N GLY A 646 1.46 17.57 -26.88
CA GLY A 646 0.45 18.03 -27.84
C GLY A 646 0.71 17.59 -29.29
N HIS A 647 1.94 17.20 -29.63
CA HIS A 647 2.28 16.62 -30.96
C HIS A 647 1.53 15.31 -31.26
N LEU A 648 1.11 14.58 -30.22
CA LEU A 648 0.34 13.35 -30.35
C LEU A 648 -1.02 13.57 -31.05
N ALA A 649 -1.52 14.81 -31.10
CA ALA A 649 -2.80 15.16 -31.70
C ALA A 649 -2.67 15.93 -33.03
N LYS A 650 -1.46 16.03 -33.61
CA LYS A 650 -1.23 16.72 -34.89
C LYS A 650 -1.35 15.76 -36.07
N GLY A 651 -2.08 16.15 -37.12
CA GLY A 651 -2.28 15.33 -38.31
C GLY A 651 -2.92 13.98 -37.95
N SER A 652 -2.42 12.90 -38.55
CA SER A 652 -2.70 11.51 -38.17
C SER A 652 -2.21 11.09 -36.77
N GLY A 653 -1.53 11.99 -36.05
CA GLY A 653 -0.99 11.76 -34.70
C GLY A 653 0.45 11.26 -34.74
N ILE A 654 1.38 11.96 -34.09
CA ILE A 654 2.82 11.61 -34.12
C ILE A 654 3.12 10.51 -33.09
N ASP A 655 3.68 9.37 -33.51
CA ASP A 655 4.07 8.29 -32.59
C ASP A 655 5.22 8.69 -31.66
N CYS A 656 5.27 8.07 -30.49
CA CYS A 656 6.30 8.29 -29.49
C CYS A 656 7.72 8.04 -30.05
N TYR A 657 7.87 7.14 -31.04
CA TYR A 657 9.16 6.79 -31.62
C TYR A 657 9.81 7.94 -32.40
N PHE A 658 9.07 8.99 -32.77
CA PHE A 658 9.68 10.22 -33.29
C PHE A 658 10.57 10.92 -32.27
N CYS A 659 10.26 10.85 -30.98
CA CYS A 659 10.97 11.57 -29.92
C CYS A 659 11.76 10.66 -28.98
N HIS A 660 11.29 9.42 -28.78
CA HIS A 660 11.81 8.47 -27.81
C HIS A 660 12.24 7.17 -28.47
N THR A 661 12.81 6.26 -27.67
CA THR A 661 13.23 4.92 -28.11
C THR A 661 12.10 3.88 -28.06
N PHE A 662 10.86 4.29 -27.83
CA PHE A 662 9.69 3.40 -27.72
C PHE A 662 8.51 3.93 -28.53
N THR A 663 7.57 3.03 -28.83
CA THR A 663 6.33 3.31 -29.56
C THR A 663 5.09 3.04 -28.69
N ARG A 664 3.91 3.47 -29.14
CA ARG A 664 2.61 3.17 -28.52
C ARG A 664 1.61 2.66 -29.56
N PRO A 665 1.75 1.41 -30.03
CA PRO A 665 0.89 0.84 -31.08
C PRO A 665 -0.59 0.88 -30.70
N GLU A 666 -0.90 0.75 -29.41
CA GLU A 666 -2.26 0.83 -28.87
C GLU A 666 -2.94 2.18 -29.11
N ARG A 667 -2.17 3.22 -29.45
CA ARG A 667 -2.66 4.57 -29.73
C ARG A 667 -2.86 4.84 -31.22
N ASN A 668 -2.49 3.89 -32.08
CA ASN A 668 -2.62 4.00 -33.54
C ASN A 668 -2.06 5.31 -34.10
N LEU A 669 -0.83 5.65 -33.70
CA LEU A 669 -0.14 6.87 -34.11
C LEU A 669 0.75 6.61 -35.33
N CYS A 670 0.96 7.63 -36.15
CA CYS A 670 1.85 7.58 -37.29
C CYS A 670 3.30 7.33 -36.84
N SER A 671 3.90 6.26 -37.35
CA SER A 671 5.28 5.87 -37.09
C SER A 671 6.23 6.53 -38.09
N PRO A 672 7.47 6.89 -37.71
CA PRO A 672 8.47 7.36 -38.69
C PRO A 672 8.83 6.30 -39.74
N CYS A 673 8.45 5.03 -39.51
CA CYS A 673 8.62 3.91 -40.43
C CYS A 673 7.47 3.70 -41.41
N ASP A 674 6.40 4.50 -41.34
CA ASP A 674 5.26 4.39 -42.25
C ASP A 674 5.29 5.55 -43.27
N PRO A 675 5.77 5.30 -44.50
CA PRO A 675 5.91 6.37 -45.50
C PRO A 675 4.58 7.01 -45.88
N ALA A 676 3.45 6.30 -45.73
CA ALA A 676 2.14 6.81 -46.11
C ALA A 676 1.72 7.95 -45.19
N CYS A 677 1.91 7.80 -43.88
CA CYS A 677 1.51 8.80 -42.90
C CYS A 677 2.59 9.88 -42.66
N VAL A 678 3.89 9.55 -42.79
CA VAL A 678 5.00 10.51 -42.57
C VAL A 678 4.95 11.68 -43.55
N SER A 679 4.37 11.47 -44.74
CA SER A 679 4.18 12.51 -45.76
C SER A 679 3.31 13.70 -45.31
N GLU A 680 2.54 13.55 -44.22
CA GLU A 680 1.75 14.63 -43.62
C GLU A 680 2.59 15.64 -42.83
N PHE A 681 3.82 15.28 -42.46
CA PHE A 681 4.72 16.15 -41.68
C PHE A 681 5.72 16.85 -42.62
N VAL A 682 5.84 18.17 -42.47
CA VAL A 682 6.73 19.03 -43.28
C VAL A 682 8.19 18.77 -42.88
N ASP A 683 9.18 19.04 -43.74
CA ASP A 683 10.61 18.96 -43.41
C ASP A 683 11.07 17.59 -42.85
N THR A 684 10.60 16.47 -43.41
CA THR A 684 11.00 15.11 -43.04
C THR A 684 12.47 14.85 -43.39
N THR A 685 13.36 15.42 -42.60
CA THR A 685 14.79 15.11 -42.67
C THR A 685 14.95 13.65 -42.26
N PRO A 686 15.62 12.81 -43.06
CA PRO A 686 15.86 11.43 -42.69
C PRO A 686 16.55 11.36 -41.33
N TYR A 687 15.81 10.95 -40.30
CA TYR A 687 16.38 10.60 -39.01
C TYR A 687 16.73 9.11 -39.06
N PRO A 688 17.96 8.69 -38.70
CA PRO A 688 18.31 7.28 -38.67
C PRO A 688 17.44 6.54 -37.67
N HIS A 689 16.48 5.76 -38.15
CA HIS A 689 15.63 4.92 -37.34
C HIS A 689 15.65 3.50 -37.91
N VAL A 690 15.48 2.51 -37.05
CA VAL A 690 15.43 1.11 -37.46
C VAL A 690 13.97 0.76 -37.67
N CYS A 691 13.59 0.51 -38.92
CA CYS A 691 12.29 -0.07 -39.24
C CYS A 691 12.45 -1.58 -39.26
N ASN A 692 11.81 -2.24 -38.30
CA ASN A 692 11.71 -3.70 -38.25
C ASN A 692 10.63 -4.21 -39.20
#